data_AF-F8PCZ9-F1
#
_entry.id   AF-F8PCZ9-F1
#
_cell.length_a   1.000
_cell.length_b   1.000
_cell.length_c   1.000
_cell.angle_alpha   90.00
_cell.angle_beta   90.00
_cell.angle_gamma   90.00
#
_symmetry.space_group_name_H-M   'P 1'
#
loop_
_entity.id
_entity.type
_entity.pdbx_description
1 polymer ?
#
loop_
_entity_poly.entity_id
_entity_poly.type
_entity_poly.pdbx_seq_one_letter_code
_entity_poly.pdbx_strand_id
1 'polypeptide(L)'
;MVSHDRNVQALMDARCLAWGVIYEIARGVTRGAWKWSDVTPEKLDRLKGTNVQSAYKVNTIIGDKPVPIQPPASDVWAEYDREEKAIKENLTRGLGLMGEWEGQRNWYGGSIQQRVRLVKNPTSSRLAYSFQLEKPEIRRSNRFSRFLGSRRMLQLSVPDDLLLREGDQLRGFLSGVKLVLCGRIYVPFHAKDNSLYMMESDEDYQRKPLPFYGDEHRLSFAEFVKWHNPLSLNSNQPISKWSTRWALGLSTSVPVLEFAPEDIFSIDDKSSQGKPPAAKCMTDGCGFINGAGLTQIMRIMEYPNRPTAVQGRIAGSKGMWVLHPDPSEQFADGPPKIWIRPSQDKIKLPPLALVDRAHLIFDLLAPSRTTIPSRISAQTIVNLSFNGVPNEVITSLMKEGLGEEVKSLTEWNGPDAMVSVWRAVERAGHVVHSRLRKRAAGQARALGLGRDRSEKDAEQDSDDDFGKEEASSPLSPGYDGQPSSVYESAMTLIQAGFHPINLQPLFDKLKIILTMVINQYVSSFHMPVQESADAYIIPDPFGVLKEGEIHFRSSESLTNPATGAQFDTVRGEVLVTAVSHPKLDNYYGVIVFSTKGDRSLASWLGGGDTVTLIWSKPLVDSFKNSPFTEELVGLLNAFESHVESVMDFDERVVTLSAGQAQKEFQTILLLGLAETKVGLYSKFHDLAAHKSCRFTTCLDSSKTGLRVRSEIFKKDHGAYASKAAYYMKKVETSDRFLVTNNTTYITKRHTSEPFILDVIVHEGLKLRDTHLNQYEKRGETLNRKLDKDLCKPFEDAEKRAVNAEKQGFPGLSHNLHEIKEHVDGVGIFWKRISAQSAREREGSPRKNSKHTSSQESSNDNYRKIASEFAKELPFKNGCHFSEGEIEKIKASYLYACTPYSSSPKAAFAAAHADLCNIKAQAARGITFTPQFAESFSITSSTIRVLTMLHNSEE
;
A
#
# COMPACT_ATOMS: atom_id res chain seq x y z
N MET A 1 -6.67 -24.81 -16.93
CA MET A 1 -6.01 -24.18 -18.10
C MET A 1 -6.37 -22.71 -18.11
N VAL A 2 -5.39 -21.79 -18.17
CA VAL A 2 -5.63 -20.34 -18.20
C VAL A 2 -5.81 -19.88 -19.65
N SER A 3 -4.81 -20.16 -20.50
CA SER A 3 -4.86 -19.85 -21.92
C SER A 3 -3.79 -20.66 -22.66
N HIS A 4 -4.19 -21.47 -23.64
CA HIS A 4 -3.27 -22.26 -24.47
C HIS A 4 -3.99 -22.76 -25.73
N ASP A 5 -3.27 -22.78 -26.86
CA ASP A 5 -3.62 -23.51 -28.07
C ASP A 5 -2.36 -24.19 -28.61
N ARG A 6 -2.44 -25.50 -28.90
CA ARG A 6 -1.28 -26.31 -29.31
C ARG A 6 -0.63 -25.79 -30.60
N ASN A 7 -1.44 -25.45 -31.60
CA ASN A 7 -0.95 -25.11 -32.93
C ASN A 7 -0.36 -23.69 -32.92
N VAL A 8 -1.06 -22.74 -32.30
CA VAL A 8 -0.57 -21.38 -32.16
C VAL A 8 0.69 -21.34 -31.28
N GLN A 9 0.75 -22.14 -30.21
CA GLN A 9 1.96 -22.23 -29.38
C GLN A 9 3.17 -22.70 -30.19
N ALA A 10 3.02 -23.73 -31.03
CA ALA A 10 4.10 -24.19 -31.91
C ALA A 10 4.53 -23.09 -32.90
N LEU A 11 3.61 -22.30 -33.42
CA LEU A 11 3.92 -21.17 -34.31
C LEU A 11 4.65 -20.03 -33.60
N MET A 12 4.30 -19.72 -32.34
CA MET A 12 4.97 -18.72 -31.51
C MET A 12 6.39 -19.18 -31.15
N ASP A 13 6.54 -20.45 -30.76
CA ASP A 13 7.82 -21.06 -30.40
C ASP A 13 8.77 -21.13 -31.62
N ALA A 14 8.27 -21.51 -32.81
CA ALA A 14 9.06 -21.52 -34.05
C ALA A 14 9.57 -20.13 -34.47
N ARG A 15 8.94 -19.05 -33.98
CA ARG A 15 9.31 -17.67 -34.27
C ARG A 15 10.11 -17.02 -33.15
N CYS A 16 10.36 -17.74 -32.04
CA CYS A 16 11.06 -17.23 -30.86
C CYS A 16 10.50 -15.88 -30.38
N LEU A 17 9.17 -15.77 -30.27
CA LEU A 17 8.52 -14.53 -29.84
C LEU A 17 8.86 -14.22 -28.38
N ALA A 18 9.18 -12.96 -28.07
CA ALA A 18 9.48 -12.54 -26.70
C ALA A 18 8.29 -12.76 -25.74
N TRP A 19 8.58 -13.00 -24.45
CA TRP A 19 7.55 -13.43 -23.50
C TRP A 19 6.38 -12.45 -23.33
N GLY A 20 6.65 -11.15 -23.27
CA GLY A 20 5.62 -10.10 -23.19
C GLY A 20 4.68 -10.08 -24.39
N VAL A 21 5.16 -10.45 -25.59
CA VAL A 21 4.30 -10.64 -26.78
C VAL A 21 3.37 -11.84 -26.56
N ILE A 22 3.92 -12.98 -26.13
CA ILE A 22 3.16 -14.21 -25.84
C ILE A 22 2.09 -13.94 -24.76
N TYR A 23 2.48 -13.24 -23.70
CA TYR A 23 1.61 -12.88 -22.58
C TYR A 23 0.46 -11.97 -23.04
N GLU A 24 0.74 -10.93 -23.84
CA GLU A 24 -0.28 -10.01 -24.34
C GLU A 24 -1.26 -10.69 -25.31
N ILE A 25 -0.79 -11.62 -26.15
CA ILE A 25 -1.65 -12.44 -27.02
C ILE A 25 -2.60 -13.28 -26.16
N ALA A 26 -2.06 -14.01 -25.17
CA ALA A 26 -2.84 -14.83 -24.27
C ALA A 26 -3.85 -13.99 -23.47
N ARG A 27 -3.45 -12.79 -23.04
CA ARG A 27 -4.30 -11.85 -22.32
C ARG A 27 -5.50 -11.43 -23.15
N GLY A 28 -5.31 -11.03 -24.41
CA GLY A 28 -6.44 -10.68 -25.27
C GLY A 28 -7.41 -11.84 -25.49
N VAL A 29 -6.92 -13.08 -25.58
CA VAL A 29 -7.79 -14.27 -25.62
C VAL A 29 -8.60 -14.42 -24.33
N THR A 30 -7.98 -14.35 -23.16
CA THR A 30 -8.70 -14.50 -21.87
C THR A 30 -9.73 -13.40 -21.60
N ARG A 31 -9.55 -12.21 -22.20
CA ARG A 31 -10.49 -11.09 -22.09
C ARG A 31 -11.53 -11.06 -23.22
N GLY A 32 -11.51 -12.04 -24.13
CA GLY A 32 -12.43 -12.13 -25.25
C GLY A 32 -12.22 -11.04 -26.31
N ALA A 33 -11.04 -10.40 -26.36
CA ALA A 33 -10.72 -9.40 -27.38
C ALA A 33 -10.49 -10.03 -28.76
N TRP A 34 -9.99 -11.27 -28.78
CA TRP A 34 -9.80 -12.11 -29.97
C TRP A 34 -9.80 -13.59 -29.56
N LYS A 35 -9.87 -14.49 -30.54
CA LYS A 35 -9.75 -15.94 -30.37
C LYS A 35 -8.37 -16.42 -30.82
N TRP A 36 -7.98 -17.64 -30.42
CA TRP A 36 -6.75 -18.26 -30.93
C TRP A 36 -6.75 -18.45 -32.45
N SER A 37 -7.93 -18.60 -33.08
CA SER A 37 -8.10 -18.65 -34.54
C SER A 37 -7.66 -17.36 -35.24
N ASP A 38 -7.69 -16.23 -34.55
CA ASP A 38 -7.39 -14.91 -35.12
C ASP A 38 -5.88 -14.63 -35.10
N VAL A 39 -5.10 -15.50 -34.44
CA VAL A 39 -3.64 -15.42 -34.32
C VAL A 39 -3.01 -16.21 -35.48
N THR A 40 -2.88 -15.55 -36.64
CA THR A 40 -2.36 -16.17 -37.86
C THR A 40 -0.83 -16.11 -37.96
N PRO A 41 -0.18 -16.99 -38.73
CA PRO A 41 1.26 -16.95 -38.97
C PRO A 41 1.78 -15.58 -39.42
N GLU A 42 1.06 -14.91 -40.32
CA GLU A 42 1.43 -13.61 -40.89
C GLU A 42 1.40 -12.51 -39.82
N LYS A 43 0.40 -12.55 -38.92
CA LYS A 43 0.32 -11.64 -37.78
C LYS A 43 1.46 -11.87 -36.80
N LEU A 44 1.83 -13.13 -36.54
CA LEU A 44 2.96 -13.47 -35.67
C LEU A 44 4.31 -13.05 -36.26
N ASP A 45 4.48 -13.12 -37.58
CA ASP A 45 5.71 -12.66 -38.25
C ASP A 45 5.94 -11.15 -38.06
N ARG A 46 4.86 -10.36 -37.99
CA ARG A 46 4.91 -8.91 -37.69
C ARG A 46 5.20 -8.58 -36.22
N LEU A 47 5.17 -9.58 -35.33
CA LEU A 47 5.37 -9.44 -33.89
C LEU A 47 6.73 -9.98 -33.40
N LYS A 48 7.64 -10.33 -34.32
CA LYS A 48 9.02 -10.73 -33.98
C LYS A 48 9.81 -9.57 -33.37
N GLY A 49 10.84 -9.91 -32.61
CA GLY A 49 11.72 -8.94 -31.94
C GLY A 49 11.60 -8.98 -30.42
N THR A 50 12.19 -7.98 -29.77
CA THR A 50 12.19 -7.81 -28.31
C THR A 50 10.82 -7.38 -27.78
N ASN A 51 10.64 -7.46 -26.46
CA ASN A 51 9.42 -6.99 -25.80
C ASN A 51 9.18 -5.51 -26.08
N VAL A 52 10.22 -4.66 -25.99
CA VAL A 52 10.13 -3.23 -26.29
C VAL A 52 9.67 -2.98 -27.73
N GLN A 53 10.16 -3.78 -28.69
CA GLN A 53 9.84 -3.60 -30.10
C GLN A 53 8.44 -4.05 -30.49
N SER A 54 7.88 -5.05 -29.80
CA SER A 54 6.71 -5.78 -30.33
C SER A 54 5.54 -5.97 -29.35
N ALA A 55 5.75 -5.99 -28.03
CA ALA A 55 4.68 -6.28 -27.07
C ALA A 55 3.52 -5.27 -27.14
N TYR A 56 3.82 -3.98 -27.27
CA TYR A 56 2.81 -2.93 -27.38
C TYR A 56 1.99 -2.99 -28.68
N LYS A 57 2.50 -3.66 -29.73
CA LYS A 57 1.84 -3.79 -31.04
C LYS A 57 0.81 -4.91 -31.07
N VAL A 58 0.78 -5.81 -30.08
CA VAL A 58 -0.09 -7.00 -30.08
C VAL A 58 -1.56 -6.64 -30.26
N ASN A 59 -2.08 -5.71 -29.48
CA ASN A 59 -3.49 -5.29 -29.56
C ASN A 59 -3.83 -4.71 -30.95
N THR A 60 -2.88 -4.02 -31.58
CA THR A 60 -3.08 -3.43 -32.91
C THR A 60 -3.01 -4.46 -34.03
N ILE A 61 -2.04 -5.37 -33.98
CA ILE A 61 -1.80 -6.34 -35.05
C ILE A 61 -2.80 -7.50 -34.98
N ILE A 62 -3.13 -7.99 -33.79
CA ILE A 62 -4.11 -9.07 -33.65
C ILE A 62 -5.53 -8.54 -33.79
N GLY A 63 -5.84 -7.39 -33.16
CA GLY A 63 -7.15 -6.76 -33.19
C GLY A 63 -7.45 -5.91 -34.42
N ASP A 64 -6.57 -5.92 -35.45
CA ASP A 64 -6.71 -5.18 -36.71
C ASP A 64 -7.01 -3.67 -36.53
N LYS A 65 -6.33 -3.04 -35.58
CA LYS A 65 -6.42 -1.60 -35.28
C LYS A 65 -5.20 -0.84 -35.85
N PRO A 66 -5.33 0.47 -36.16
CA PRO A 66 -4.20 1.28 -36.57
C PRO A 66 -3.08 1.27 -35.52
N VAL A 67 -1.83 1.15 -35.97
CA VAL A 67 -0.65 1.12 -35.11
C VAL A 67 -0.32 2.56 -34.68
N PRO A 68 -0.17 2.86 -33.37
CA PRO A 68 0.28 4.16 -32.90
C PRO A 68 1.61 4.57 -33.55
N ILE A 69 1.71 5.85 -33.93
CA ILE A 69 2.89 6.42 -34.60
C ILE A 69 4.14 6.33 -33.69
N GLN A 70 3.97 6.33 -32.37
CA GLN A 70 5.05 6.16 -31.40
C GLN A 70 4.72 5.05 -30.37
N PRO A 71 5.73 4.25 -29.95
CA PRO A 71 5.57 3.31 -28.85
C PRO A 71 5.24 4.08 -27.56
N PRO A 72 4.25 3.64 -26.77
CA PRO A 72 4.06 4.19 -25.43
C PRO A 72 5.31 3.88 -24.60
N ALA A 73 5.85 4.89 -23.92
CA ALA A 73 6.93 4.68 -22.96
C ALA A 73 6.46 3.66 -21.91
N SER A 74 7.08 2.48 -21.88
CA SER A 74 6.69 1.38 -21.01
C SER A 74 7.92 0.67 -20.49
N ASP A 75 8.36 1.11 -19.31
CA ASP A 75 9.53 0.56 -18.60
C ASP A 75 9.40 -0.96 -18.37
N VAL A 76 8.16 -1.48 -18.29
CA VAL A 76 7.86 -2.91 -18.12
C VAL A 76 8.48 -3.77 -19.22
N TRP A 77 8.46 -3.31 -20.47
CA TRP A 77 8.95 -4.13 -21.59
C TRP A 77 10.48 -4.18 -21.62
N ALA A 78 11.13 -3.05 -21.32
CA ALA A 78 12.58 -2.98 -21.17
C ALA A 78 13.06 -3.83 -19.99
N GLU A 79 12.30 -3.87 -18.89
CA GLU A 79 12.59 -4.75 -17.75
C GLU A 79 12.44 -6.24 -18.14
N TYR A 80 11.40 -6.62 -18.89
CA TYR A 80 11.27 -8.01 -19.38
C TYR A 80 12.45 -8.43 -20.25
N ASP A 81 12.87 -7.57 -21.18
CA ASP A 81 14.03 -7.85 -22.04
C ASP A 81 15.31 -8.06 -21.22
N ARG A 82 15.51 -7.28 -20.16
CA ARG A 82 16.67 -7.39 -19.25
C ARG A 82 16.63 -8.64 -18.39
N GLU A 83 15.47 -8.96 -17.81
CA GLU A 83 15.30 -10.21 -17.07
C GLU A 83 15.44 -11.43 -17.97
N GLU A 84 14.95 -11.40 -19.21
CA GLU A 84 15.05 -12.51 -20.15
C GLU A 84 16.52 -12.80 -20.51
N LYS A 85 17.34 -11.75 -20.70
CA LYS A 85 18.79 -11.90 -20.88
C LYS A 85 19.46 -12.49 -19.64
N ALA A 86 19.09 -12.02 -18.44
CA ALA A 86 19.64 -12.54 -17.18
C ALA A 86 19.28 -14.02 -16.95
N ILE A 87 18.06 -14.43 -17.32
CA ILE A 87 17.63 -15.84 -17.24
C ILE A 87 18.44 -16.72 -18.19
N LYS A 88 18.73 -16.25 -19.41
CA LYS A 88 19.54 -17.00 -20.40
C LYS A 88 21.01 -17.11 -20.00
N GLU A 89 21.55 -16.09 -19.35
CA GLU A 89 22.94 -16.10 -18.87
C GLU A 89 23.10 -17.01 -17.64
N ASN A 90 22.03 -17.17 -16.83
CA ASN A 90 21.96 -18.06 -15.67
C ASN A 90 23.08 -17.85 -14.63
N LEU A 91 23.58 -16.62 -14.49
CA LEU A 91 24.57 -16.22 -13.47
C LEU A 91 23.92 -15.58 -12.23
N THR A 92 22.62 -15.81 -12.01
CA THR A 92 21.85 -15.26 -10.89
C THR A 92 21.80 -13.72 -10.81
N ARG A 93 22.02 -13.00 -11.92
CA ARG A 93 21.97 -11.52 -11.96
C ARG A 93 20.69 -10.92 -11.39
N GLY A 94 19.58 -11.63 -11.51
CA GLY A 94 18.30 -11.21 -10.92
C GLY A 94 18.37 -10.98 -9.41
N LEU A 95 19.29 -11.64 -8.70
CA LEU A 95 19.54 -11.43 -7.26
C LEU A 95 20.23 -10.10 -6.94
N GLY A 96 20.82 -9.42 -7.94
CA GLY A 96 21.51 -8.14 -7.77
C GLY A 96 22.99 -8.26 -7.41
N LEU A 97 23.57 -7.11 -7.06
CA LEU A 97 24.96 -6.95 -6.61
C LEU A 97 26.03 -7.40 -7.63
N MET A 98 25.73 -7.29 -8.92
CA MET A 98 26.65 -7.62 -10.04
C MET A 98 26.98 -6.41 -10.92
N GLY A 99 26.84 -5.21 -10.37
CA GLY A 99 27.15 -3.95 -11.06
C GLY A 99 26.08 -3.48 -12.04
N GLU A 100 26.52 -2.82 -13.11
CA GLU A 100 25.65 -2.34 -14.18
C GLU A 100 25.20 -3.48 -15.08
N TRP A 101 23.92 -3.47 -15.47
CA TRP A 101 23.34 -4.42 -16.40
C TRP A 101 22.41 -3.71 -17.36
N GLU A 102 22.68 -3.82 -18.67
CA GLU A 102 21.79 -3.34 -19.73
C GLU A 102 21.35 -1.87 -19.52
N GLY A 103 22.29 -1.01 -19.12
CA GLY A 103 22.07 0.42 -18.91
C GLY A 103 21.48 0.82 -17.54
N GLN A 104 21.22 -0.14 -16.63
CA GLN A 104 20.82 0.15 -15.25
C GLN A 104 21.96 -0.18 -14.27
N ARG A 105 22.35 0.83 -13.48
CA ARG A 105 23.31 0.68 -12.38
C ARG A 105 22.70 -0.13 -11.25
N ASN A 106 23.50 -1.02 -10.65
CA ASN A 106 23.11 -1.87 -9.52
C ASN A 106 21.78 -2.60 -9.75
N TRP A 107 21.59 -3.12 -10.96
CA TRP A 107 20.34 -3.77 -11.34
C TRP A 107 20.10 -5.05 -10.54
N TYR A 108 18.84 -5.27 -10.19
CA TYR A 108 18.31 -6.53 -9.68
C TYR A 108 16.90 -6.72 -10.24
N GLY A 109 16.50 -7.97 -10.44
CA GLY A 109 15.25 -8.31 -11.14
C GLY A 109 14.06 -8.49 -10.20
N GLY A 110 13.07 -9.23 -10.70
CA GLY A 110 11.91 -9.69 -9.95
C GLY A 110 10.85 -8.61 -9.69
N SER A 111 10.91 -7.48 -10.40
CA SER A 111 10.04 -6.33 -10.14
C SER A 111 8.71 -6.39 -10.91
N ILE A 112 8.63 -7.21 -11.95
CA ILE A 112 7.42 -7.33 -12.79
C ILE A 112 6.43 -8.30 -12.14
N GLN A 113 5.17 -7.89 -12.02
CA GLN A 113 4.09 -8.73 -11.53
C GLN A 113 3.15 -9.16 -12.66
N GLN A 114 2.96 -10.48 -12.78
CA GLN A 114 2.02 -11.09 -13.70
C GLN A 114 0.79 -11.58 -12.94
N ARG A 115 -0.32 -10.86 -13.07
CA ARG A 115 -1.54 -11.13 -12.31
C ARG A 115 -2.58 -11.86 -13.15
N VAL A 116 -3.17 -12.88 -12.53
CA VAL A 116 -4.33 -13.61 -13.04
C VAL A 116 -5.49 -13.32 -12.10
N ARG A 117 -6.62 -12.85 -12.61
CA ARG A 117 -7.84 -12.66 -11.83
C ARG A 117 -8.75 -13.88 -11.96
N LEU A 118 -9.20 -14.42 -10.84
CA LEU A 118 -10.25 -15.44 -10.81
C LEU A 118 -11.62 -14.77 -11.04
N VAL A 119 -12.41 -15.29 -11.98
CA VAL A 119 -13.76 -14.80 -12.29
C VAL A 119 -14.76 -15.94 -12.19
N LYS A 120 -15.91 -15.70 -11.55
CA LYS A 120 -16.99 -16.67 -11.46
C LYS A 120 -17.85 -16.62 -12.72
N ASN A 121 -18.15 -17.78 -13.31
CA ASN A 121 -19.04 -17.88 -14.47
C ASN A 121 -20.45 -18.31 -14.01
N PRO A 122 -21.43 -17.41 -13.93
CA PRO A 122 -22.76 -17.75 -13.42
C PRO A 122 -23.59 -18.67 -14.35
N THR A 123 -23.19 -18.80 -15.63
CA THR A 123 -23.98 -19.45 -16.69
C THR A 123 -23.42 -20.79 -17.19
N SER A 124 -22.22 -21.21 -16.74
CA SER A 124 -21.59 -22.44 -17.23
C SER A 124 -21.78 -23.60 -16.25
N SER A 125 -22.40 -24.70 -16.70
CA SER A 125 -22.56 -25.94 -15.93
C SER A 125 -21.28 -26.79 -15.85
N ARG A 126 -20.23 -26.46 -16.61
CA ARG A 126 -19.00 -27.28 -16.76
C ARG A 126 -17.79 -26.79 -15.96
N LEU A 127 -17.63 -25.48 -15.78
CA LEU A 127 -16.52 -24.86 -15.02
C LEU A 127 -17.02 -23.61 -14.28
N ALA A 128 -17.15 -23.70 -12.96
CA ALA A 128 -17.66 -22.61 -12.10
C ALA A 128 -16.77 -21.35 -12.11
N TYR A 129 -15.48 -21.50 -12.41
CA TYR A 129 -14.49 -20.42 -12.40
C TYR A 129 -13.71 -20.35 -13.73
N SER A 130 -13.38 -19.14 -14.16
CA SER A 130 -12.46 -18.82 -15.25
C SER A 130 -11.31 -17.94 -14.76
N PHE A 131 -10.25 -17.86 -15.57
CA PHE A 131 -9.04 -17.11 -15.29
C PHE A 131 -8.87 -16.01 -16.33
N GLN A 132 -8.62 -14.77 -15.89
CA GLN A 132 -8.38 -13.62 -16.76
C GLN A 132 -7.02 -13.02 -16.49
N LEU A 133 -6.20 -12.82 -17.52
CA LEU A 133 -4.89 -12.18 -17.36
C LEU A 133 -5.03 -10.65 -17.26
N GLU A 134 -4.33 -10.06 -16.31
CA GLU A 134 -4.21 -8.60 -16.18
C GLU A 134 -2.94 -8.10 -16.88
N LYS A 135 -2.86 -6.78 -17.11
CA LYS A 135 -1.67 -6.17 -17.71
C LYS A 135 -0.48 -6.33 -16.74
N PRO A 136 0.72 -6.69 -17.22
CA PRO A 136 1.89 -6.76 -16.35
C PRO A 136 2.33 -5.35 -15.91
N GLU A 137 2.81 -5.24 -14.67
CA GLU A 137 3.21 -3.96 -14.06
C GLU A 137 4.51 -4.13 -13.27
N ILE A 138 5.40 -3.12 -13.34
CA ILE A 138 6.53 -3.01 -12.41
C ILE A 138 5.97 -2.57 -11.06
N ARG A 139 6.20 -3.40 -10.04
CA ARG A 139 5.68 -3.17 -8.69
C ARG A 139 6.71 -3.52 -7.64
N ARG A 140 6.72 -4.75 -7.15
CA ARG A 140 7.47 -5.16 -5.95
C ARG A 140 8.42 -6.29 -6.31
N SER A 141 9.64 -6.22 -5.79
CA SER A 141 10.65 -7.28 -5.90
C SER A 141 10.78 -8.04 -4.59
N ASN A 142 10.95 -9.35 -4.69
CA ASN A 142 11.18 -10.26 -3.57
C ASN A 142 12.21 -11.32 -3.98
N ARG A 143 12.70 -12.11 -3.01
CA ARG A 143 13.75 -13.10 -3.26
C ARG A 143 13.34 -14.12 -4.32
N PHE A 144 12.10 -14.62 -4.28
CA PHE A 144 11.64 -15.62 -5.25
C PHE A 144 11.57 -15.06 -6.66
N SER A 145 11.03 -13.86 -6.85
CA SER A 145 10.97 -13.25 -8.18
C SER A 145 12.34 -12.86 -8.70
N ARG A 146 13.29 -12.46 -7.84
CA ARG A 146 14.69 -12.25 -8.19
C ARG A 146 15.41 -13.52 -8.62
N PHE A 147 15.19 -14.61 -7.89
CA PHE A 147 15.84 -15.90 -8.13
C PHE A 147 15.27 -16.60 -9.38
N LEU A 148 13.94 -16.68 -9.50
CA LEU A 148 13.28 -17.36 -10.61
C LEU A 148 13.19 -16.50 -11.88
N GLY A 149 13.16 -15.17 -11.73
CA GLY A 149 12.75 -14.21 -12.76
C GLY A 149 11.25 -13.99 -12.77
N SER A 150 10.79 -12.76 -13.01
CA SER A 150 9.36 -12.40 -12.92
C SER A 150 8.49 -13.16 -13.89
N ARG A 151 9.00 -13.51 -15.09
CA ARG A 151 8.24 -14.32 -16.06
C ARG A 151 7.84 -15.68 -15.49
N ARG A 152 8.65 -16.23 -14.59
CA ARG A 152 8.47 -17.56 -13.98
C ARG A 152 7.60 -17.52 -12.73
N MET A 153 6.99 -16.38 -12.43
CA MET A 153 6.06 -16.22 -11.31
C MET A 153 4.71 -15.69 -11.78
N LEU A 154 3.63 -16.30 -11.27
CA LEU A 154 2.27 -15.82 -11.44
C LEU A 154 1.62 -15.56 -10.09
N GLN A 155 0.79 -14.51 -10.03
CA GLN A 155 -0.05 -14.18 -8.89
C GLN A 155 -1.52 -14.31 -9.28
N LEU A 156 -2.20 -15.34 -8.76
CA LEU A 156 -3.64 -15.52 -8.92
C LEU A 156 -4.38 -14.75 -7.83
N SER A 157 -4.98 -13.62 -8.19
CA SER A 157 -5.81 -12.79 -7.32
C SER A 157 -7.20 -13.41 -7.17
N VAL A 158 -7.64 -13.60 -5.94
CA VAL A 158 -8.98 -14.07 -5.61
C VAL A 158 -9.81 -12.91 -5.04
N PRO A 159 -10.97 -12.57 -5.63
CA PRO A 159 -11.87 -11.56 -5.08
C PRO A 159 -12.32 -11.84 -3.63
N ASP A 160 -12.28 -10.81 -2.76
CA ASP A 160 -12.65 -10.88 -1.33
C ASP A 160 -14.07 -11.47 -1.14
N ASP A 161 -15.00 -11.13 -2.02
CA ASP A 161 -16.40 -11.58 -1.95
C ASP A 161 -16.55 -13.08 -2.28
N LEU A 162 -15.72 -13.60 -3.17
CA LEU A 162 -15.67 -15.03 -3.48
C LEU A 162 -15.05 -15.81 -2.33
N LEU A 163 -13.96 -15.33 -1.73
CA LEU A 163 -13.36 -15.95 -0.54
C LEU A 163 -14.35 -16.05 0.61
N LEU A 164 -15.11 -14.98 0.86
CA LEU A 164 -16.07 -14.92 1.96
C LEU A 164 -17.26 -15.88 1.76
N ARG A 165 -17.72 -16.08 0.52
CA ARG A 165 -18.93 -16.88 0.22
C ARG A 165 -18.63 -18.35 -0.03
N GLU A 166 -17.50 -18.66 -0.65
CA GLU A 166 -17.19 -19.98 -1.22
C GLU A 166 -15.79 -20.48 -0.80
N GLY A 167 -15.21 -19.95 0.27
CA GLY A 167 -13.82 -20.20 0.67
C GLY A 167 -13.44 -21.68 0.70
N ASP A 168 -14.25 -22.56 1.30
CA ASP A 168 -13.94 -23.99 1.40
C ASP A 168 -13.98 -24.70 0.04
N GLN A 169 -15.01 -24.41 -0.77
CA GLN A 169 -15.14 -24.95 -2.13
C GLN A 169 -13.99 -24.46 -3.02
N LEU A 170 -13.62 -23.18 -2.89
CA LEU A 170 -12.54 -22.59 -3.64
C LEU A 170 -11.18 -23.17 -3.25
N ARG A 171 -10.91 -23.37 -1.95
CA ARG A 171 -9.70 -24.05 -1.49
C ARG A 171 -9.64 -25.48 -2.02
N GLY A 172 -10.74 -26.22 -1.97
CA GLY A 172 -10.83 -27.56 -2.55
C GLY A 172 -10.58 -27.57 -4.07
N PHE A 173 -11.08 -26.58 -4.79
CA PHE A 173 -10.83 -26.40 -6.23
C PHE A 173 -9.36 -26.05 -6.51
N LEU A 174 -8.75 -25.14 -5.75
CA LEU A 174 -7.36 -24.71 -5.96
C LEU A 174 -6.34 -25.75 -5.50
N SER A 175 -6.70 -26.61 -4.52
CA SER A 175 -5.86 -27.70 -4.03
C SER A 175 -5.84 -28.85 -5.06
N GLY A 176 -4.78 -28.89 -5.86
CA GLY A 176 -4.57 -29.84 -6.95
C GLY A 176 -4.51 -29.19 -8.34
N VAL A 177 -4.69 -27.87 -8.45
CA VAL A 177 -4.68 -27.18 -9.75
C VAL A 177 -3.27 -26.72 -10.12
N LYS A 178 -2.80 -27.17 -11.28
CA LYS A 178 -1.71 -26.51 -12.02
C LYS A 178 -2.32 -25.59 -13.08
N LEU A 179 -1.77 -24.38 -13.22
CA LEU A 179 -2.20 -23.47 -14.28
C LEU A 179 -1.34 -23.65 -15.52
N VAL A 180 -2.00 -23.80 -16.67
CA VAL A 180 -1.33 -23.85 -17.97
C VAL A 180 -1.48 -22.50 -18.64
N LEU A 181 -0.36 -21.85 -18.95
CA LEU A 181 -0.28 -20.59 -19.69
C LEU A 181 0.70 -20.77 -20.85
N CYS A 182 0.21 -20.73 -22.09
CA CYS A 182 1.03 -20.83 -23.30
C CYS A 182 1.99 -22.04 -23.25
N GLY A 183 1.44 -23.19 -22.85
CA GLY A 183 2.14 -24.48 -22.76
C GLY A 183 3.06 -24.64 -21.55
N ARG A 184 3.27 -23.60 -20.75
CA ARG A 184 4.04 -23.66 -19.50
C ARG A 184 3.14 -23.96 -18.31
N ILE A 185 3.65 -24.72 -17.35
CA ILE A 185 2.91 -25.16 -16.16
C ILE A 185 3.35 -24.34 -14.95
N TYR A 186 2.39 -23.79 -14.23
CA TYR A 186 2.58 -23.04 -13.01
C TYR A 186 2.00 -23.77 -11.82
N VAL A 187 2.81 -23.97 -10.78
CA VAL A 187 2.49 -24.71 -9.57
C VAL A 187 2.33 -23.75 -8.39
N PRO A 188 1.18 -23.77 -7.69
CA PRO A 188 0.98 -23.06 -6.42
C PRO A 188 2.02 -23.44 -5.36
N PHE A 189 2.65 -22.44 -4.74
CA PHE A 189 3.59 -22.67 -3.64
C PHE A 189 3.28 -21.89 -2.35
N HIS A 190 2.48 -20.81 -2.40
CA HIS A 190 2.08 -20.10 -1.19
C HIS A 190 0.89 -19.18 -1.40
N ALA A 191 0.04 -19.04 -0.39
CA ALA A 191 -1.05 -18.07 -0.37
C ALA A 191 -0.80 -16.92 0.61
N LYS A 192 -0.92 -15.67 0.12
CA LYS A 192 -0.74 -14.44 0.89
C LYS A 192 -1.55 -13.30 0.27
N ASP A 193 -2.11 -12.41 1.08
CA ASP A 193 -2.87 -11.22 0.65
C ASP A 193 -4.00 -11.52 -0.35
N ASN A 194 -4.86 -12.51 -0.04
CA ASN A 194 -5.95 -12.97 -0.92
C ASN A 194 -5.48 -13.36 -2.34
N SER A 195 -4.20 -13.69 -2.46
CA SER A 195 -3.55 -14.07 -3.70
C SER A 195 -2.81 -15.39 -3.54
N LEU A 196 -2.78 -16.16 -4.61
CA LEU A 196 -2.01 -17.38 -4.71
C LEU A 196 -0.78 -17.15 -5.57
N TYR A 197 0.40 -17.37 -5.01
CA TYR A 197 1.68 -17.28 -5.70
C TYR A 197 2.06 -18.63 -6.27
N MET A 198 2.49 -18.61 -7.52
CA MET A 198 2.76 -19.79 -8.32
C MET A 198 4.09 -19.63 -9.03
N MET A 199 4.87 -20.71 -9.11
CA MET A 199 6.12 -20.78 -9.85
C MET A 199 5.93 -21.55 -11.15
N GLU A 200 6.66 -21.19 -12.19
CA GLU A 200 6.81 -22.01 -13.39
C GLU A 200 7.66 -23.25 -13.08
N SER A 201 7.10 -24.43 -13.32
CA SER A 201 7.81 -25.70 -13.19
C SER A 201 8.61 -26.04 -14.46
N ASP A 202 9.47 -27.04 -14.35
CA ASP A 202 10.16 -27.71 -15.46
C ASP A 202 9.21 -28.54 -16.37
N GLU A 203 7.96 -28.77 -15.95
CA GLU A 203 6.93 -29.42 -16.77
C GLU A 203 6.34 -28.53 -17.89
N ASP A 204 6.05 -29.12 -19.05
CA ASP A 204 5.34 -28.48 -20.17
C ASP A 204 4.03 -29.22 -20.51
N TYR A 205 3.04 -28.49 -21.01
CA TYR A 205 1.79 -29.01 -21.55
C TYR A 205 1.70 -28.75 -23.04
N GLN A 206 1.74 -29.81 -23.86
CA GLN A 206 1.65 -29.74 -25.34
C GLN A 206 2.66 -28.78 -25.99
N ARG A 207 3.77 -28.52 -25.29
CA ARG A 207 4.89 -27.67 -25.68
C ARG A 207 6.20 -28.44 -25.44
N LYS A 208 7.27 -28.06 -26.13
CA LYS A 208 8.63 -28.56 -25.86
C LYS A 208 9.50 -27.42 -25.29
N PRO A 209 10.41 -27.72 -24.36
CA PRO A 209 11.34 -26.73 -23.83
C PRO A 209 12.26 -26.20 -24.95
N LEU A 210 12.60 -24.92 -24.89
CA LEU A 210 13.47 -24.25 -25.85
C LEU A 210 14.55 -23.42 -25.14
N PRO A 211 15.84 -23.60 -25.48
CA PRO A 211 16.94 -22.81 -24.93
C PRO A 211 16.80 -21.30 -25.12
N PHE A 212 16.11 -20.88 -26.20
CA PHE A 212 15.83 -19.48 -26.44
C PHE A 212 15.13 -18.79 -25.26
N TYR A 213 14.30 -19.50 -24.49
CA TYR A 213 13.62 -18.95 -23.32
C TYR A 213 14.36 -19.22 -22.00
N GLY A 214 15.48 -19.95 -22.03
CA GLY A 214 16.15 -20.47 -20.85
C GLY A 214 15.32 -21.53 -20.13
N ASP A 215 14.61 -22.41 -20.85
CA ASP A 215 13.75 -23.43 -20.25
C ASP A 215 14.54 -24.56 -19.54
N GLU A 216 15.81 -24.73 -19.90
CA GLU A 216 16.79 -25.65 -19.29
C GLU A 216 17.17 -25.25 -17.87
N HIS A 217 16.91 -24.00 -17.47
CA HIS A 217 17.19 -23.48 -16.14
C HIS A 217 15.93 -23.43 -15.25
N ARG A 218 14.84 -24.10 -15.64
CA ARG A 218 13.63 -24.22 -14.82
C ARG A 218 13.86 -25.25 -13.71
N LEU A 219 13.17 -25.05 -12.59
CA LEU A 219 13.22 -25.95 -11.44
C LEU A 219 11.93 -26.75 -11.36
N SER A 220 12.05 -28.00 -10.95
CA SER A 220 10.92 -28.74 -10.43
C SER A 220 10.43 -28.13 -9.11
N PHE A 221 9.17 -28.37 -8.77
CA PHE A 221 8.62 -27.92 -7.49
C PHE A 221 9.38 -28.53 -6.30
N ALA A 222 9.82 -29.78 -6.41
CA ALA A 222 10.58 -30.46 -5.36
C ALA A 222 11.97 -29.82 -5.14
N GLU A 223 12.66 -29.44 -6.22
CA GLU A 223 13.94 -28.71 -6.12
C GLU A 223 13.73 -27.33 -5.47
N PHE A 224 12.65 -26.63 -5.80
CA PHE A 224 12.33 -25.35 -5.17
C PHE A 224 12.04 -25.48 -3.68
N VAL A 225 11.33 -26.53 -3.26
CA VAL A 225 11.12 -26.89 -1.85
C VAL A 225 12.44 -27.16 -1.15
N LYS A 226 13.32 -27.96 -1.76
CA LYS A 226 14.65 -28.29 -1.21
C LYS A 226 15.54 -27.06 -1.10
N TRP A 227 15.47 -26.15 -2.07
CA TRP A 227 16.25 -24.90 -2.10
C TRP A 227 15.80 -23.93 -1.01
N HIS A 228 14.48 -23.67 -0.86
CA HIS A 228 13.99 -22.65 0.08
C HIS A 228 13.81 -23.17 1.51
N ASN A 229 13.16 -24.32 1.69
CA ASN A 229 12.68 -24.78 3.01
C ASN A 229 12.67 -26.32 3.08
N PRO A 230 13.87 -26.96 3.13
CA PRO A 230 14.01 -28.41 3.04
C PRO A 230 13.34 -29.12 4.22
N LEU A 231 12.47 -30.10 3.93
CA LEU A 231 11.71 -30.85 4.93
C LEU A 231 12.63 -31.58 5.92
N SER A 232 13.67 -32.24 5.42
CA SER A 232 14.59 -33.05 6.23
C SER A 232 15.32 -32.27 7.33
N LEU A 233 15.68 -31.01 7.08
CA LEU A 233 16.36 -30.15 8.06
C LEU A 233 15.39 -29.49 9.05
N ASN A 234 14.10 -29.54 8.75
CA ASN A 234 13.06 -28.87 9.50
C ASN A 234 12.01 -29.85 10.06
N SER A 235 12.37 -31.14 10.18
CA SER A 235 11.49 -32.26 10.51
C SER A 235 10.68 -32.10 11.80
N ASN A 236 11.28 -31.49 12.82
CA ASN A 236 10.68 -31.35 14.16
C ASN A 236 9.64 -30.22 14.26
N GLN A 237 9.51 -29.34 13.27
CA GLN A 237 8.53 -28.26 13.34
C GLN A 237 7.14 -28.73 12.90
N PRO A 238 6.05 -28.12 13.39
CA PRO A 238 4.72 -28.31 12.83
C PRO A 238 4.67 -27.98 11.33
N ILE A 239 3.99 -28.79 10.53
CA ILE A 239 3.86 -28.57 9.08
C ILE A 239 3.16 -27.23 8.76
N SER A 240 2.23 -26.79 9.60
CA SER A 240 1.61 -25.47 9.51
C SER A 240 2.62 -24.33 9.72
N LYS A 241 3.57 -24.51 10.64
CA LYS A 241 4.65 -23.54 10.88
C LYS A 241 5.61 -23.51 9.70
N TRP A 242 5.98 -24.67 9.18
CA TRP A 242 6.80 -24.81 7.97
C TRP A 242 6.18 -24.06 6.77
N SER A 243 4.88 -24.20 6.55
CA SER A 243 4.20 -23.54 5.42
C SER A 243 4.20 -22.01 5.53
N THR A 244 4.10 -21.45 6.74
CA THR A 244 4.18 -19.98 6.94
C THR A 244 5.56 -19.40 6.58
N ARG A 245 6.62 -20.21 6.53
CA ARG A 245 7.98 -19.73 6.24
C ARG A 245 8.20 -19.39 4.76
N TRP A 246 7.30 -19.79 3.88
CA TRP A 246 7.31 -19.40 2.47
C TRP A 246 7.05 -17.89 2.28
N ALA A 247 6.34 -17.26 3.22
CA ALA A 247 6.13 -15.82 3.19
C ALA A 247 7.43 -14.99 3.24
N LEU A 248 8.52 -15.54 3.80
CA LEU A 248 9.82 -14.85 3.91
C LEU A 248 10.43 -14.57 2.54
N GLY A 249 10.34 -15.51 1.60
CA GLY A 249 10.87 -15.31 0.24
C GLY A 249 9.99 -14.40 -0.63
N LEU A 250 8.74 -14.17 -0.22
CA LEU A 250 7.79 -13.23 -0.83
C LEU A 250 7.83 -11.83 -0.19
N SER A 251 8.68 -11.59 0.80
CA SER A 251 8.81 -10.27 1.43
C SER A 251 9.34 -9.23 0.44
N THR A 252 8.65 -8.08 0.36
CA THR A 252 9.11 -6.96 -0.47
C THR A 252 10.43 -6.44 0.07
N SER A 253 11.49 -6.51 -0.73
CA SER A 253 12.85 -6.27 -0.25
C SER A 253 13.81 -5.85 -1.35
N VAL A 254 14.89 -5.16 -0.95
CA VAL A 254 16.00 -4.75 -1.82
C VAL A 254 17.25 -5.56 -1.44
N PRO A 255 17.92 -6.25 -2.38
CA PRO A 255 19.18 -6.91 -2.10
C PRO A 255 20.29 -5.86 -1.95
N VAL A 256 20.95 -5.81 -0.79
CA VAL A 256 21.92 -4.72 -0.50
C VAL A 256 23.34 -5.21 -0.21
N LEU A 257 23.51 -6.38 0.40
CA LEU A 257 24.84 -6.89 0.74
C LEU A 257 24.91 -8.38 0.51
N GLU A 258 26.07 -8.86 0.06
CA GLU A 258 26.40 -10.28 0.02
C GLU A 258 27.46 -10.55 1.09
N PHE A 259 27.23 -11.58 1.91
CA PHE A 259 28.13 -11.96 2.99
C PHE A 259 28.89 -13.21 2.61
N ALA A 260 30.20 -13.23 2.91
CA ALA A 260 30.95 -14.48 2.87
C ALA A 260 30.41 -15.43 3.97
N PRO A 261 30.33 -16.75 3.73
CA PRO A 261 29.85 -17.70 4.72
C PRO A 261 30.54 -17.60 6.09
N GLU A 262 31.84 -17.29 6.10
CA GLU A 262 32.68 -17.09 7.29
C GLU A 262 32.37 -15.79 8.06
N ASP A 263 31.72 -14.81 7.44
CA ASP A 263 31.31 -13.54 8.04
C ASP A 263 29.87 -13.56 8.59
N ILE A 264 29.23 -14.74 8.56
CA ILE A 264 27.91 -15.00 9.16
C ILE A 264 28.09 -15.82 10.43
N PHE A 265 27.90 -15.17 11.57
CA PHE A 265 28.14 -15.74 12.89
C PHE A 265 26.84 -16.16 13.59
N SER A 266 26.90 -17.22 14.40
CA SER A 266 25.81 -17.60 15.31
C SER A 266 26.09 -17.09 16.73
N ILE A 267 25.08 -16.50 17.39
CA ILE A 267 25.16 -16.05 18.79
C ILE A 267 23.94 -16.48 19.59
N ASP A 268 24.11 -16.74 20.89
CA ASP A 268 23.04 -17.24 21.76
C ASP A 268 22.05 -16.14 22.15
N ASP A 269 20.75 -16.44 22.14
CA ASP A 269 19.73 -15.58 22.73
C ASP A 269 19.99 -15.33 24.23
N LYS A 270 19.76 -14.10 24.69
CA LYS A 270 19.80 -13.79 26.14
C LYS A 270 18.45 -14.15 26.77
N SER A 271 18.51 -14.77 27.95
CA SER A 271 17.32 -15.14 28.71
C SER A 271 17.46 -14.83 30.19
N SER A 272 16.31 -14.75 30.88
CA SER A 272 16.28 -14.60 32.34
C SER A 272 16.75 -15.87 33.05
N GLN A 273 16.44 -17.08 32.53
CA GLN A 273 16.93 -18.39 33.01
C GLN A 273 16.84 -19.48 31.93
N GLY A 274 17.91 -20.29 31.74
CA GLY A 274 17.88 -21.56 30.98
C GLY A 274 17.39 -21.46 29.52
N LYS A 275 16.80 -22.55 28.99
CA LYS A 275 16.03 -22.59 27.72
C LYS A 275 14.59 -22.12 27.99
N PRO A 276 14.25 -20.84 27.78
CA PRO A 276 12.99 -20.29 28.25
C PRO A 276 11.90 -20.38 27.17
N PRO A 277 10.62 -20.26 27.56
CA PRO A 277 9.55 -19.89 26.64
C PRO A 277 9.85 -18.57 25.92
N ALA A 278 9.33 -18.38 24.70
CA ALA A 278 9.61 -17.19 23.87
C ALA A 278 9.41 -15.84 24.61
N ALA A 279 8.39 -15.76 25.47
CA ALA A 279 8.11 -14.58 26.29
C ALA A 279 9.27 -14.16 27.23
N LYS A 280 10.18 -15.08 27.57
CA LYS A 280 11.34 -14.84 28.45
C LYS A 280 12.65 -14.70 27.66
N CYS A 281 12.59 -14.69 26.33
CA CYS A 281 13.72 -14.34 25.47
C CYS A 281 13.86 -12.81 25.44
N MET A 282 15.01 -12.32 25.90
CA MET A 282 15.27 -10.88 26.01
C MET A 282 15.79 -10.27 24.72
N THR A 283 16.17 -11.10 23.74
CA THR A 283 16.74 -10.69 22.45
C THR A 283 15.98 -11.26 21.25
N ASP A 284 14.70 -11.62 21.44
CA ASP A 284 13.89 -12.27 20.39
C ASP A 284 13.90 -11.46 19.10
N GLY A 285 14.36 -12.08 18.02
CA GLY A 285 14.33 -11.49 16.69
C GLY A 285 15.37 -10.40 16.42
N CYS A 286 16.34 -10.15 17.32
CA CYS A 286 17.33 -9.08 17.14
C CYS A 286 18.80 -9.55 17.24
N GLY A 287 19.51 -9.48 16.12
CA GLY A 287 20.93 -9.82 15.99
C GLY A 287 21.82 -8.59 15.80
N PHE A 288 23.10 -8.79 15.47
CA PHE A 288 24.05 -7.71 15.24
C PHE A 288 24.54 -7.63 13.80
N ILE A 289 24.90 -6.44 13.36
CA ILE A 289 25.62 -6.18 12.11
C ILE A 289 26.74 -5.17 12.41
N ASN A 290 27.89 -5.33 11.76
CA ASN A 290 29.03 -4.46 12.02
C ASN A 290 28.84 -3.08 11.36
N GLY A 291 29.66 -2.12 11.79
CA GLY A 291 29.64 -0.74 11.30
C GLY A 291 29.90 -0.66 9.79
N ALA A 292 30.73 -1.55 9.24
CA ALA A 292 31.04 -1.60 7.83
C ALA A 292 29.82 -2.01 7.00
N GLY A 293 29.09 -3.05 7.43
CA GLY A 293 27.83 -3.46 6.80
C GLY A 293 26.78 -2.34 6.78
N LEU A 294 26.53 -1.69 7.91
CA LEU A 294 25.58 -0.56 7.97
C LEU A 294 26.03 0.63 7.10
N THR A 295 27.34 0.90 7.03
CA THR A 295 27.89 1.96 6.18
C THR A 295 27.72 1.63 4.70
N GLN A 296 27.95 0.38 4.29
CA GLN A 296 27.74 -0.05 2.91
C GLN A 296 26.25 0.00 2.53
N ILE A 297 25.34 -0.41 3.42
CA ILE A 297 23.89 -0.24 3.21
C ILE A 297 23.54 1.23 3.00
N MET A 298 24.08 2.14 3.82
CA MET A 298 23.87 3.58 3.66
C MET A 298 24.37 4.09 2.29
N ARG A 299 25.55 3.64 1.83
CA ARG A 299 26.10 4.02 0.53
C ARG A 299 25.26 3.50 -0.64
N ILE A 300 24.76 2.27 -0.55
CA ILE A 300 23.95 1.62 -1.60
C ILE A 300 22.55 2.21 -1.68
N MET A 301 21.94 2.48 -0.53
CA MET A 301 20.59 3.05 -0.43
C MET A 301 20.57 4.58 -0.45
N GLU A 302 21.74 5.21 -0.52
CA GLU A 302 21.95 6.67 -0.50
C GLU A 302 21.24 7.35 0.69
N TYR A 303 21.28 6.71 1.87
CA TYR A 303 20.72 7.33 3.06
C TYR A 303 21.54 8.56 3.49
N PRO A 304 20.89 9.58 4.07
CA PRO A 304 21.60 10.77 4.54
C PRO A 304 22.56 10.46 5.69
N ASN A 305 22.27 9.42 6.49
CA ASN A 305 23.06 9.02 7.65
C ASN A 305 23.14 7.49 7.72
N ARG A 306 24.19 6.97 8.38
CA ARG A 306 24.30 5.54 8.68
C ARG A 306 23.14 5.12 9.60
N PRO A 307 22.35 4.09 9.26
CA PRO A 307 21.30 3.60 10.15
C PRO A 307 21.90 2.84 11.33
N THR A 308 21.25 2.91 12.49
CA THR A 308 21.64 2.14 13.69
C THR A 308 21.15 0.71 13.62
N ALA A 309 19.96 0.51 13.05
CA ALA A 309 19.34 -0.79 12.90
C ALA A 309 18.69 -0.92 11.52
N VAL A 310 18.61 -2.15 11.03
CA VAL A 310 17.96 -2.50 9.77
C VAL A 310 17.09 -3.74 9.97
N GLN A 311 15.91 -3.74 9.37
CA GLN A 311 15.05 -4.92 9.28
C GLN A 311 15.34 -5.62 7.96
N GLY A 312 15.55 -6.93 7.99
CA GLY A 312 15.94 -7.66 6.78
C GLY A 312 15.68 -9.17 6.83
N ARG A 313 16.18 -9.88 5.82
CA ARG A 313 16.16 -11.34 5.75
C ARG A 313 17.50 -11.83 5.18
N ILE A 314 18.07 -12.88 5.76
CA ILE A 314 19.31 -13.52 5.29
C ILE A 314 19.40 -14.93 5.86
N ALA A 315 19.99 -15.89 5.15
CA ALA A 315 20.30 -17.24 5.66
C ALA A 315 19.15 -17.91 6.45
N GLY A 316 17.94 -17.95 5.88
CA GLY A 316 16.76 -18.53 6.54
C GLY A 316 16.21 -17.73 7.74
N SER A 317 16.84 -16.60 8.06
CA SER A 317 16.59 -15.78 9.24
C SER A 317 15.75 -14.53 8.95
N LYS A 318 14.93 -14.14 9.93
CA LYS A 318 14.09 -12.93 9.91
C LYS A 318 14.29 -12.16 11.22
N GLY A 319 14.50 -10.85 11.11
CA GLY A 319 14.47 -9.97 12.29
C GLY A 319 15.04 -8.57 12.03
N MET A 320 15.51 -7.99 13.13
CA MET A 320 16.27 -6.74 13.18
C MET A 320 17.76 -7.06 13.35
N TRP A 321 18.63 -6.29 12.70
CA TRP A 321 20.07 -6.28 12.96
C TRP A 321 20.50 -4.88 13.34
N VAL A 322 21.18 -4.78 14.47
CA VAL A 322 21.63 -3.51 15.06
C VAL A 322 23.15 -3.44 15.11
N LEU A 323 23.70 -2.23 15.13
CA LEU A 323 25.13 -1.97 15.32
C LEU A 323 25.73 -2.83 16.45
N HIS A 324 26.78 -3.57 16.11
CA HIS A 324 27.49 -4.44 17.04
C HIS A 324 28.09 -3.64 18.22
N PRO A 325 27.96 -4.08 19.49
CA PRO A 325 28.43 -3.32 20.66
C PRO A 325 29.95 -3.23 20.80
N ASP A 326 30.70 -4.18 20.23
CA ASP A 326 32.17 -4.16 20.28
C ASP A 326 32.73 -3.03 19.39
N PRO A 327 33.50 -2.07 19.95
CA PRO A 327 34.14 -1.02 19.18
C PRO A 327 34.98 -1.52 17.99
N SER A 328 35.58 -2.71 18.06
CA SER A 328 36.37 -3.25 16.95
C SER A 328 35.52 -3.63 15.73
N GLU A 329 34.20 -3.76 15.91
CA GLU A 329 33.25 -4.08 14.86
C GLU A 329 32.43 -2.84 14.45
N GLN A 330 32.77 -1.63 14.91
CA GLN A 330 32.01 -0.39 14.58
C GLN A 330 32.65 0.49 13.51
N PHE A 331 33.83 0.10 12.99
CA PHE A 331 34.51 0.80 11.90
C PHE A 331 33.63 0.91 10.65
N ALA A 332 33.83 2.00 9.90
CA ALA A 332 33.02 2.30 8.72
C ALA A 332 33.44 1.51 7.47
N ASP A 333 34.70 1.07 7.42
CA ASP A 333 35.30 0.35 6.30
C ASP A 333 35.74 -1.05 6.74
N GLY A 334 35.68 -2.01 5.81
CA GLY A 334 35.95 -3.43 6.07
C GLY A 334 34.88 -4.34 5.47
N PRO A 335 35.05 -5.67 5.62
CA PRO A 335 34.04 -6.63 5.18
C PRO A 335 32.77 -6.52 6.03
N PRO A 336 31.57 -6.65 5.43
CA PRO A 336 30.33 -6.69 6.19
C PRO A 336 30.25 -8.01 6.98
N LYS A 337 29.92 -7.92 8.28
CA LYS A 337 29.73 -9.09 9.16
C LYS A 337 28.37 -9.03 9.85
N ILE A 338 27.79 -10.20 10.09
CA ILE A 338 26.44 -10.32 10.67
C ILE A 338 26.36 -11.47 11.67
N TRP A 339 25.64 -11.23 12.78
CA TRP A 339 25.44 -12.21 13.84
C TRP A 339 23.94 -12.53 13.97
N ILE A 340 23.62 -13.82 13.90
CA ILE A 340 22.25 -14.35 13.87
C ILE A 340 21.98 -15.11 15.17
N ARG A 341 20.80 -14.88 15.75
CA ARG A 341 20.31 -15.61 16.92
C ARG A 341 19.40 -16.79 16.54
N PRO A 342 19.30 -17.84 17.39
CA PRO A 342 18.32 -18.92 17.23
C PRO A 342 16.88 -18.41 17.08
N SER A 343 16.53 -17.34 17.80
CA SER A 343 15.23 -16.68 17.68
C SER A 343 15.00 -16.07 16.30
N GLN A 344 16.02 -15.67 15.56
CA GLN A 344 15.90 -15.13 14.19
C GLN A 344 15.83 -16.24 13.13
N ASP A 345 16.50 -17.37 13.36
CA ASP A 345 16.59 -18.47 12.41
C ASP A 345 15.26 -19.23 12.27
N LYS A 346 14.55 -18.98 11.16
CA LYS A 346 13.19 -19.50 10.92
C LYS A 346 13.16 -20.71 10.00
N ILE A 347 14.21 -20.90 9.19
CA ILE A 347 14.34 -21.98 8.21
C ILE A 347 15.74 -22.55 8.34
N LYS A 348 15.82 -23.82 8.74
CA LYS A 348 17.11 -24.53 8.78
C LYS A 348 17.54 -24.86 7.35
N LEU A 349 18.69 -24.31 6.97
CA LEU A 349 19.34 -24.52 5.68
C LEU A 349 20.55 -25.46 5.83
N PRO A 350 21.06 -26.02 4.72
CA PRO A 350 22.36 -26.70 4.70
C PRO A 350 23.49 -25.79 5.21
N PRO A 351 24.69 -26.33 5.48
CA PRO A 351 25.86 -25.52 5.81
C PRO A 351 26.05 -24.36 4.84
N LEU A 352 26.37 -23.16 5.33
CA LEU A 352 26.41 -21.92 4.55
C LEU A 352 27.39 -21.96 3.37
N ALA A 353 28.41 -22.83 3.40
CA ALA A 353 29.31 -23.05 2.27
C ALA A 353 28.67 -23.79 1.08
N LEU A 354 27.50 -24.41 1.27
CA LEU A 354 26.79 -25.20 0.27
C LEU A 354 25.46 -24.58 -0.16
N VAL A 355 25.05 -23.47 0.45
CA VAL A 355 23.79 -22.81 0.08
C VAL A 355 23.98 -21.95 -1.17
N ASP A 356 22.89 -21.75 -1.90
CA ASP A 356 22.87 -20.83 -3.04
C ASP A 356 23.14 -19.38 -2.58
N ARG A 357 23.77 -18.59 -3.45
CA ARG A 357 24.07 -17.15 -3.26
C ARG A 357 22.87 -16.35 -2.75
N ALA A 358 21.64 -16.67 -3.19
CA ALA A 358 20.42 -16.02 -2.72
C ALA A 358 20.21 -16.06 -1.20
N HIS A 359 20.81 -17.03 -0.51
CA HIS A 359 20.74 -17.16 0.95
C HIS A 359 21.82 -16.35 1.68
N LEU A 360 22.88 -15.96 0.98
CA LEU A 360 23.99 -15.15 1.49
C LEU A 360 23.78 -13.65 1.27
N ILE A 361 22.76 -13.28 0.50
CA ILE A 361 22.36 -11.90 0.27
C ILE A 361 21.42 -11.43 1.38
N PHE A 362 21.73 -10.26 1.94
CA PHE A 362 20.86 -9.55 2.86
C PHE A 362 19.80 -8.77 2.09
N ASP A 363 18.57 -9.22 2.24
CA ASP A 363 17.37 -8.60 1.69
C ASP A 363 16.86 -7.55 2.70
N LEU A 364 17.13 -6.28 2.41
CA LEU A 364 16.72 -5.15 3.24
C LEU A 364 15.23 -4.85 3.05
N LEU A 365 14.50 -4.75 4.17
CA LEU A 365 13.09 -4.35 4.20
C LEU A 365 12.92 -2.89 4.61
N ALA A 366 13.64 -2.45 5.65
CA ALA A 366 13.52 -1.09 6.18
C ALA A 366 14.76 -0.68 7.01
N PRO A 367 15.18 0.59 6.97
CA PRO A 367 16.10 1.14 7.96
C PRO A 367 15.37 1.53 9.26
N SER A 368 16.12 1.78 10.33
CA SER A 368 15.60 2.42 11.55
C SER A 368 14.95 3.76 11.23
N ARG A 369 13.72 3.97 11.68
CA ARG A 369 12.98 5.22 11.49
C ARG A 369 12.26 5.62 12.77
N THR A 370 12.06 6.92 12.92
CA THR A 370 11.28 7.50 14.02
C THR A 370 10.17 8.36 13.44
N THR A 371 8.95 8.18 13.91
CA THR A 371 7.82 9.05 13.58
C THR A 371 7.51 9.94 14.78
N ILE A 372 7.50 11.26 14.56
CA ILE A 372 7.31 12.27 15.61
C ILE A 372 6.46 13.42 15.02
N PRO A 373 5.35 13.82 15.66
CA PRO A 373 4.69 13.15 16.77
C PRO A 373 4.05 11.81 16.36
N SER A 374 3.87 10.89 17.31
CA SER A 374 3.11 9.66 17.04
C SER A 374 1.60 9.86 17.20
N ARG A 375 0.82 8.86 16.79
CA ARG A 375 -0.64 8.84 16.89
C ARG A 375 -1.08 7.71 17.82
N ILE A 376 -2.08 7.96 18.66
CA ILE A 376 -2.68 6.94 19.53
C ILE A 376 -3.88 6.30 18.83
N SER A 377 -4.00 4.97 18.93
CA SER A 377 -5.12 4.21 18.38
C SER A 377 -6.27 4.04 19.38
N ALA A 378 -7.46 3.65 18.90
CA ALA A 378 -8.63 3.28 19.70
C ALA A 378 -8.27 2.32 20.84
N GLN A 379 -7.48 1.27 20.55
CA GLN A 379 -7.04 0.31 21.56
C GLN A 379 -6.13 0.95 22.62
N THR A 380 -5.21 1.83 22.18
CA THR A 380 -4.34 2.58 23.09
C THR A 380 -5.16 3.49 24.00
N ILE A 381 -6.15 4.18 23.45
CA ILE A 381 -7.07 5.05 24.20
C ILE A 381 -7.88 4.28 25.25
N VAL A 382 -8.41 3.10 24.89
CA VAL A 382 -9.10 2.22 25.85
C VAL A 382 -8.15 1.84 26.99
N ASN A 383 -6.91 1.47 26.68
CA ASN A 383 -5.91 1.11 27.68
C ASN A 383 -5.51 2.29 28.57
N LEU A 384 -5.33 3.49 28.02
CA LEU A 384 -5.04 4.70 28.80
C LEU A 384 -6.16 5.00 29.80
N SER A 385 -7.41 5.01 29.33
CA SER A 385 -8.59 5.25 30.17
C SER A 385 -8.74 4.18 31.27
N PHE A 386 -8.60 2.89 30.92
CA PHE A 386 -8.68 1.79 31.88
C PHE A 386 -7.62 1.90 32.99
N ASN A 387 -6.42 2.36 32.65
CA ASN A 387 -5.32 2.53 33.60
C ASN A 387 -5.33 3.90 34.29
N GLY A 388 -6.46 4.61 34.33
CA GLY A 388 -6.66 5.78 35.20
C GLY A 388 -6.47 7.14 34.56
N VAL A 389 -6.19 7.23 33.25
CA VAL A 389 -6.15 8.52 32.54
C VAL A 389 -7.58 9.10 32.42
N PRO A 390 -7.85 10.32 32.92
CA PRO A 390 -9.18 10.92 32.84
C PRO A 390 -9.64 11.14 31.40
N ASN A 391 -10.94 10.94 31.16
CA ASN A 391 -11.55 11.12 29.84
C ASN A 391 -11.40 12.57 29.34
N GLU A 392 -11.34 13.54 30.25
CA GLU A 392 -11.15 14.96 29.98
C GLU A 392 -9.80 15.25 29.34
N VAL A 393 -8.74 14.55 29.76
CA VAL A 393 -7.39 14.70 29.19
C VAL A 393 -7.39 14.24 27.74
N ILE A 394 -7.96 13.07 27.47
CA ILE A 394 -8.00 12.47 26.12
C ILE A 394 -8.90 13.31 25.19
N THR A 395 -10.06 13.76 25.66
CA THR A 395 -10.96 14.60 24.86
C THR A 395 -10.40 16.00 24.60
N SER A 396 -9.55 16.53 25.47
CA SER A 396 -8.84 17.81 25.24
C SER A 396 -7.82 17.68 24.11
N LEU A 397 -7.06 16.58 24.07
CA LEU A 397 -6.14 16.29 22.96
C LEU A 397 -6.87 16.23 21.61
N MET A 398 -8.05 15.60 21.56
CA MET A 398 -8.89 15.59 20.36
C MET A 398 -9.32 17.02 19.95
N LYS A 399 -9.79 17.82 20.92
CA LYS A 399 -10.29 19.19 20.68
C LYS A 399 -9.21 20.10 20.13
N GLU A 400 -8.02 20.05 20.73
CA GLU A 400 -6.88 20.86 20.33
C GLU A 400 -6.36 20.45 18.95
N GLY A 401 -6.06 19.15 18.75
CA GLY A 401 -5.54 18.66 17.48
C GLY A 401 -6.51 18.88 16.31
N LEU A 402 -7.79 18.57 16.50
CA LEU A 402 -8.80 18.81 15.48
C LEU A 402 -8.99 20.32 15.20
N GLY A 403 -8.99 21.15 16.25
CA GLY A 403 -9.12 22.59 16.11
C GLY A 403 -8.00 23.22 15.27
N GLU A 404 -6.75 22.79 15.48
CA GLU A 404 -5.60 23.25 14.71
C GLU A 404 -5.66 22.86 13.22
N GLU A 405 -6.04 21.61 12.93
CA GLU A 405 -6.19 21.13 11.55
C GLU A 405 -7.35 21.83 10.82
N VAL A 406 -8.50 21.99 11.49
CA VAL A 406 -9.65 22.72 10.95
C VAL A 406 -9.27 24.17 10.66
N LYS A 407 -8.60 24.84 11.61
CA LYS A 407 -8.14 26.23 11.42
C LYS A 407 -7.22 26.33 10.20
N SER A 408 -6.25 25.42 10.07
CA SER A 408 -5.29 25.43 8.95
C SER A 408 -5.94 25.26 7.58
N LEU A 409 -7.09 24.56 7.50
CA LEU A 409 -7.85 24.38 6.26
C LEU A 409 -8.84 25.52 5.95
N THR A 410 -9.20 26.33 6.96
CA THR A 410 -10.30 27.31 6.89
C THR A 410 -9.88 28.76 7.09
N GLU A 411 -8.61 29.00 7.46
CA GLU A 411 -8.02 30.34 7.51
C GLU A 411 -7.64 30.81 6.11
N TRP A 412 -8.52 31.64 5.53
CA TRP A 412 -8.39 32.12 4.14
C TRP A 412 -8.01 33.60 4.05
N ASN A 413 -7.83 34.26 5.19
CA ASN A 413 -7.55 35.69 5.26
C ASN A 413 -6.04 35.95 5.28
N GLY A 414 -5.62 37.03 4.61
CA GLY A 414 -4.21 37.45 4.52
C GLY A 414 -3.62 37.25 3.12
N PRO A 415 -2.54 37.96 2.77
CA PRO A 415 -1.94 37.95 1.44
C PRO A 415 -1.44 36.56 1.01
N ASP A 416 -0.99 35.74 1.96
CA ASP A 416 -0.39 34.43 1.71
C ASP A 416 -1.20 33.23 2.26
N ALA A 417 -2.46 33.45 2.63
CA ALA A 417 -3.30 32.43 3.27
C ALA A 417 -3.39 31.13 2.44
N MET A 418 -3.47 31.26 1.12
CA MET A 418 -3.57 30.13 0.20
C MET A 418 -2.33 29.23 0.21
N VAL A 419 -1.15 29.75 0.53
CA VAL A 419 0.07 28.97 0.70
C VAL A 419 -0.06 28.05 1.93
N SER A 420 -0.61 28.58 3.02
CA SER A 420 -0.89 27.82 4.25
C SER A 420 -1.98 26.76 4.03
N VAL A 421 -3.08 27.11 3.37
CA VAL A 421 -4.17 26.16 3.05
C VAL A 421 -3.68 25.06 2.11
N TRP A 422 -2.87 25.40 1.09
CA TRP A 422 -2.27 24.39 0.21
C TRP A 422 -1.47 23.36 1.01
N ARG A 423 -0.67 23.85 1.96
CA ARG A 423 0.14 22.99 2.83
C ARG A 423 -0.70 22.15 3.78
N ALA A 424 -1.79 22.71 4.30
CA ALA A 424 -2.73 21.97 5.14
C ALA A 424 -3.40 20.83 4.35
N VAL A 425 -3.80 21.09 3.10
CA VAL A 425 -4.36 20.07 2.20
C VAL A 425 -3.33 19.00 1.86
N GLU A 426 -2.08 19.38 1.57
CA GLU A 426 -0.99 18.44 1.30
C GLU A 426 -0.75 17.49 2.48
N ARG A 427 -0.66 18.03 3.70
CA ARG A 427 -0.45 17.26 4.93
C ARG A 427 -1.63 16.35 5.25
N ALA A 428 -2.86 16.85 5.10
CA ALA A 428 -4.08 16.07 5.34
C ALA A 428 -4.22 14.89 4.36
N GLY A 429 -3.74 15.06 3.11
CA GLY A 429 -3.80 14.02 2.08
C GLY A 429 -2.52 13.18 1.94
N HIS A 430 -1.44 13.52 2.65
CA HIS A 430 -0.09 12.96 2.46
C HIS A 430 0.32 12.87 0.98
N VAL A 431 0.02 13.92 0.20
CA VAL A 431 0.08 13.87 -1.27
C VAL A 431 1.51 13.73 -1.78
N VAL A 432 2.45 14.55 -1.28
CA VAL A 432 3.84 14.50 -1.73
C VAL A 432 4.47 13.16 -1.36
N HIS A 433 4.24 12.69 -0.13
CA HIS A 433 4.71 11.38 0.31
C HIS A 433 4.15 10.24 -0.56
N SER A 434 2.85 10.28 -0.88
CA SER A 434 2.21 9.29 -1.75
C SER A 434 2.77 9.28 -3.17
N ARG A 435 3.10 10.45 -3.73
CA ARG A 435 3.76 10.57 -5.04
C ARG A 435 5.17 9.99 -5.03
N LEU A 436 5.96 10.31 -4.01
CA LEU A 436 7.33 9.81 -3.86
C LEU A 436 7.35 8.28 -3.76
N ARG A 437 6.42 7.69 -3.03
CA ARG A 437 6.27 6.23 -2.94
C ARG A 437 5.94 5.57 -4.26
N LYS A 438 5.03 6.16 -5.05
CA LYS A 438 4.68 5.66 -6.37
C LYS A 438 5.91 5.63 -7.28
N ARG A 439 6.76 6.66 -7.21
CA ARG A 439 8.04 6.70 -7.94
C ARG A 439 9.05 5.66 -7.45
N ALA A 440 9.05 5.36 -6.16
CA ALA A 440 9.95 4.37 -5.56
C ALA A 440 9.61 2.90 -5.90
N ALA A 441 8.55 2.61 -6.68
CA ALA A 441 8.24 1.29 -7.29
C ALA A 441 8.59 0.06 -6.40
N GLY A 442 7.91 -0.06 -5.25
CA GLY A 442 8.09 -1.18 -4.32
C GLY A 442 9.32 -1.11 -3.40
N GLN A 443 10.23 -0.15 -3.60
CA GLN A 443 11.41 0.08 -2.75
C GLN A 443 11.17 1.09 -1.63
N ALA A 444 9.99 1.73 -1.59
CA ALA A 444 9.67 2.82 -0.68
C ALA A 444 10.05 2.55 0.78
N ARG A 445 9.70 1.36 1.32
CA ARG A 445 10.02 1.00 2.71
C ARG A 445 11.53 0.87 2.95
N ALA A 446 12.25 0.26 2.01
CA ALA A 446 13.69 0.16 2.05
C ALA A 446 14.33 1.55 1.91
N LEU A 447 13.72 2.51 1.23
CA LEU A 447 14.18 3.91 1.20
C LEU A 447 13.81 4.73 2.45
N GLY A 448 13.23 4.10 3.48
CA GLY A 448 12.79 4.79 4.69
C GLY A 448 11.42 5.47 4.58
N LEU A 449 10.73 5.34 3.44
CA LEU A 449 9.42 5.95 3.17
C LEU A 449 8.24 5.05 3.60
N GLY A 450 8.39 4.20 4.64
CA GLY A 450 7.33 3.31 5.15
C GLY A 450 6.17 4.06 5.84
N ARG A 451 4.98 3.44 6.03
CA ARG A 451 3.79 4.14 6.57
C ARG A 451 4.03 4.50 8.05
N ASP A 452 3.56 5.68 8.43
CA ASP A 452 3.11 5.96 9.80
C ASP A 452 1.88 5.11 10.07
N ARG A 453 1.84 4.42 11.21
CA ARG A 453 0.72 3.55 11.63
C ARG A 453 -0.63 4.20 11.32
N SER A 454 -1.43 3.58 10.46
CA SER A 454 -2.89 3.76 10.45
C SER A 454 -3.53 2.63 11.25
N GLU A 455 -4.70 2.84 11.87
CA GLU A 455 -5.32 1.82 12.74
C GLU A 455 -5.61 0.49 12.05
N LYS A 456 -5.77 0.47 10.73
CA LYS A 456 -5.92 -0.76 9.94
C LYS A 456 -4.64 -1.59 9.88
N ASP A 457 -3.49 -0.98 10.14
CA ASP A 457 -2.16 -1.60 10.11
C ASP A 457 -1.80 -2.31 11.43
N ALA A 458 -2.57 -2.09 12.52
CA ALA A 458 -2.31 -2.73 13.82
C ALA A 458 -2.89 -4.16 13.91
N GLU A 459 -3.87 -4.51 13.06
CA GLU A 459 -4.58 -5.80 13.13
C GLU A 459 -4.04 -6.87 12.16
N GLN A 460 -3.11 -6.51 11.27
CA GLN A 460 -2.41 -7.46 10.40
C GLN A 460 -0.91 -7.26 10.53
N ASP A 461 -0.30 -8.07 11.40
CA ASP A 461 1.15 -8.29 11.46
C ASP A 461 1.64 -9.10 10.23
N SER A 462 1.08 -8.82 9.04
CA SER A 462 1.60 -9.29 7.77
C SER A 462 2.67 -8.28 7.34
N ASP A 463 3.90 -8.77 7.18
CA ASP A 463 5.09 -7.97 6.85
C ASP A 463 4.98 -7.11 5.56
N ASP A 464 3.86 -7.12 4.83
CA ASP A 464 3.68 -6.45 3.54
C ASP A 464 2.22 -6.02 3.28
N ASP A 465 1.59 -5.20 4.13
CA ASP A 465 0.27 -4.63 3.81
C ASP A 465 0.36 -3.45 2.81
N PHE A 466 0.58 -3.79 1.53
CA PHE A 466 0.34 -2.90 0.39
C PHE A 466 -0.83 -3.42 -0.48
N GLY A 467 -1.74 -4.21 0.09
CA GLY A 467 -2.72 -4.99 -0.68
C GLY A 467 -3.79 -4.20 -1.44
N LYS A 468 -3.93 -2.87 -1.25
CA LYS A 468 -5.02 -2.07 -1.84
C LYS A 468 -4.65 -0.69 -2.36
N GLU A 469 -3.37 -0.41 -2.65
CA GLU A 469 -3.07 0.73 -3.50
C GLU A 469 -3.31 0.31 -4.95
N GLU A 470 -4.54 0.55 -5.42
CA GLU A 470 -4.80 0.58 -6.85
C GLU A 470 -3.77 1.49 -7.48
N ALA A 471 -3.03 0.96 -8.46
CA ALA A 471 -2.25 1.75 -9.38
C ALA A 471 -3.22 2.71 -10.11
N SER A 472 -3.53 3.84 -9.50
CA SER A 472 -3.70 5.05 -10.27
C SER A 472 -2.37 5.18 -11.00
N SER A 473 -2.35 4.79 -12.27
CA SER A 473 -1.23 5.00 -13.17
C SER A 473 -0.60 6.36 -12.85
N PRO A 474 0.74 6.50 -12.89
CA PRO A 474 1.34 7.82 -13.10
C PRO A 474 0.49 8.48 -14.17
N LEU A 475 0.03 9.70 -13.90
CA LEU A 475 -0.75 10.51 -14.84
C LEU A 475 -0.23 10.17 -16.23
N SER A 476 -1.00 9.41 -17.02
CA SER A 476 -0.54 9.06 -18.34
C SER A 476 -0.22 10.38 -19.01
N PRO A 477 0.95 10.55 -19.63
CA PRO A 477 1.24 11.76 -20.39
C PRO A 477 0.06 11.99 -21.33
N GLY A 478 -0.71 13.08 -21.12
CA GLY A 478 -1.96 13.35 -21.84
C GLY A 478 -3.28 13.10 -21.09
N TYR A 479 -3.28 12.98 -19.76
CA TYR A 479 -4.54 13.04 -18.98
C TYR A 479 -4.87 14.47 -18.54
N ASP A 480 -5.67 15.18 -19.33
CA ASP A 480 -6.09 16.58 -19.06
C ASP A 480 -7.32 16.69 -18.13
N GLY A 481 -7.83 15.54 -17.67
CA GLY A 481 -8.95 15.45 -16.74
C GLY A 481 -8.60 15.76 -15.28
N GLN A 482 -9.63 15.88 -14.43
CA GLN A 482 -9.46 16.14 -12.99
C GLN A 482 -8.61 15.06 -12.29
N PRO A 483 -7.68 15.44 -11.38
CA PRO A 483 -6.94 14.49 -10.55
C PRO A 483 -7.90 13.57 -9.77
N SER A 484 -7.55 12.29 -9.68
CA SER A 484 -8.39 11.28 -9.00
C SER A 484 -8.52 11.49 -7.49
N SER A 485 -7.53 12.14 -6.86
CA SER A 485 -7.57 12.49 -5.44
C SER A 485 -8.20 13.86 -5.25
N VAL A 486 -9.15 13.97 -4.33
CA VAL A 486 -9.77 15.24 -3.94
C VAL A 486 -8.72 16.23 -3.41
N TYR A 487 -7.71 15.73 -2.68
CA TYR A 487 -6.59 16.52 -2.17
C TYR A 487 -5.75 17.10 -3.31
N GLU A 488 -5.36 16.28 -4.30
CA GLU A 488 -4.60 16.75 -5.46
C GLU A 488 -5.39 17.74 -6.32
N SER A 489 -6.69 17.48 -6.50
CA SER A 489 -7.58 18.39 -7.20
C SER A 489 -7.71 19.73 -6.47
N ALA A 490 -7.82 19.76 -5.14
CA ALA A 490 -7.83 21.01 -4.39
C ALA A 490 -6.47 21.73 -4.45
N MET A 491 -5.36 21.01 -4.31
CA MET A 491 -4.00 21.56 -4.40
C MET A 491 -3.73 22.23 -5.75
N THR A 492 -4.11 21.59 -6.86
CA THR A 492 -3.91 22.15 -8.21
C THR A 492 -4.76 23.40 -8.45
N LEU A 493 -5.99 23.47 -7.90
CA LEU A 493 -6.80 24.68 -7.96
C LEU A 493 -6.17 25.83 -7.16
N ILE A 494 -5.69 25.56 -5.94
CA ILE A 494 -5.04 26.59 -5.11
C ILE A 494 -3.75 27.07 -5.78
N GLN A 495 -2.94 26.15 -6.34
CA GLN A 495 -1.72 26.49 -7.11
C GLN A 495 -1.99 27.35 -8.34
N ALA A 496 -3.12 27.12 -9.02
CA ALA A 496 -3.52 27.93 -10.17
C ALA A 496 -3.98 29.35 -9.79
N GLY A 497 -4.11 29.65 -8.49
CA GLY A 497 -4.53 30.96 -7.99
C GLY A 497 -6.03 31.06 -7.70
N PHE A 498 -6.75 29.94 -7.59
CA PHE A 498 -8.16 29.97 -7.17
C PHE A 498 -8.31 30.16 -5.67
N HIS A 499 -9.32 30.95 -5.28
CA HIS A 499 -9.70 31.18 -3.90
C HIS A 499 -11.01 30.46 -3.56
N PRO A 500 -11.16 29.79 -2.39
CA PRO A 500 -12.35 29.01 -2.04
C PRO A 500 -13.67 29.79 -2.15
N ILE A 501 -13.68 31.05 -1.70
CA ILE A 501 -14.89 31.91 -1.77
C ILE A 501 -15.28 32.29 -3.20
N ASN A 502 -14.32 32.27 -4.13
CA ASN A 502 -14.55 32.68 -5.52
C ASN A 502 -14.82 31.49 -6.46
N LEU A 503 -14.73 30.26 -5.96
CA LEU A 503 -14.89 29.05 -6.76
C LEU A 503 -15.60 27.93 -6.00
N GLN A 504 -16.88 27.71 -6.31
CA GLN A 504 -17.71 26.64 -5.70
C GLN A 504 -17.04 25.24 -5.73
N PRO A 505 -16.45 24.76 -6.84
CA PRO A 505 -15.71 23.50 -6.85
C PRO A 505 -14.62 23.38 -5.78
N LEU A 506 -13.85 24.44 -5.54
CA LEU A 506 -12.80 24.43 -4.51
C LEU A 506 -13.41 24.43 -3.11
N PHE A 507 -14.44 25.25 -2.88
CA PHE A 507 -15.19 25.26 -1.62
C PHE A 507 -15.80 23.89 -1.28
N ASP A 508 -16.39 23.21 -2.26
CA ASP A 508 -16.96 21.87 -2.09
C ASP A 508 -15.88 20.82 -1.77
N LYS A 509 -14.73 20.89 -2.46
CA LYS A 509 -13.61 19.96 -2.24
C LYS A 509 -12.99 20.16 -0.85
N LEU A 510 -12.77 21.40 -0.43
CA LEU A 510 -12.28 21.70 0.92
C LEU A 510 -13.28 21.24 2.00
N LYS A 511 -14.59 21.34 1.75
CA LYS A 511 -15.60 20.76 2.65
C LYS A 511 -15.47 19.24 2.78
N ILE A 512 -15.26 18.55 1.65
CA ILE A 512 -15.03 17.10 1.65
C ILE A 512 -13.76 16.75 2.43
N ILE A 513 -12.66 17.45 2.18
CA ILE A 513 -11.38 17.25 2.86
C ILE A 513 -11.54 17.50 4.37
N LEU A 514 -12.18 18.59 4.77
CA LEU A 514 -12.49 18.90 6.16
C LEU A 514 -13.33 17.79 6.81
N THR A 515 -14.34 17.28 6.10
CA THR A 515 -15.17 16.16 6.59
C THR A 515 -14.32 14.89 6.76
N MET A 516 -13.42 14.60 5.81
CA MET A 516 -12.51 13.45 5.90
C MET A 516 -11.56 13.56 7.08
N VAL A 517 -10.98 14.74 7.31
CA VAL A 517 -10.11 15.03 8.46
C VAL A 517 -10.86 14.85 9.77
N ILE A 518 -12.05 15.45 9.92
CA ILE A 518 -12.86 15.27 11.13
C ILE A 518 -13.21 13.79 11.35
N ASN A 519 -13.62 13.08 10.30
CA ASN A 519 -13.92 11.66 10.39
C ASN A 519 -12.68 10.81 10.76
N GLN A 520 -11.47 11.25 10.43
CA GLN A 520 -10.25 10.56 10.86
C GLN A 520 -10.10 10.60 12.39
N TYR A 521 -10.37 11.74 13.02
CA TYR A 521 -10.36 11.89 14.47
C TYR A 521 -11.54 11.16 15.15
N VAL A 522 -12.74 11.25 14.57
CA VAL A 522 -13.98 10.73 15.21
C VAL A 522 -14.19 9.24 14.97
N SER A 523 -13.94 8.75 13.76
CA SER A 523 -14.24 7.37 13.34
C SER A 523 -13.03 6.46 13.43
N SER A 524 -11.83 6.99 13.17
CA SER A 524 -10.55 6.25 13.20
C SER A 524 -9.65 6.67 14.36
N PHE A 525 -10.23 7.35 15.36
CA PHE A 525 -9.57 7.76 16.62
C PHE A 525 -8.17 8.35 16.48
N HIS A 526 -7.91 9.01 15.35
CA HIS A 526 -6.57 9.35 14.92
C HIS A 526 -6.11 10.62 15.60
N MET A 527 -5.58 10.49 16.81
CA MET A 527 -5.18 11.63 17.63
C MET A 527 -3.65 11.73 17.71
N PRO A 528 -3.04 12.79 17.16
CA PRO A 528 -1.62 13.04 17.33
C PRO A 528 -1.34 13.47 18.78
N VAL A 529 -0.25 12.96 19.36
CA VAL A 529 0.25 13.38 20.68
C VAL A 529 1.60 14.05 20.48
N GLN A 530 1.73 15.35 20.78
CA GLN A 530 2.95 16.10 20.45
C GLN A 530 4.21 15.55 21.13
N GLU A 531 4.06 15.12 22.38
CA GLU A 531 5.12 14.55 23.20
C GLU A 531 5.12 13.01 23.12
N SER A 532 5.26 12.49 21.90
CA SER A 532 5.34 11.06 21.63
C SER A 532 6.16 10.73 20.37
N ALA A 533 6.63 9.48 20.27
CA ALA A 533 7.38 8.95 19.14
C ALA A 533 7.05 7.48 18.87
N ASP A 534 7.02 7.07 17.59
CA ASP A 534 7.05 5.66 17.22
C ASP A 534 8.45 5.30 16.71
N ALA A 535 9.05 4.24 17.23
CA ALA A 535 10.36 3.76 16.78
C ALA A 535 10.49 2.25 16.94
N TYR A 536 11.42 1.65 16.20
CA TYR A 536 11.75 0.23 16.39
C TYR A 536 12.35 0.00 17.77
N ILE A 537 12.03 -1.16 18.35
CA ILE A 537 12.63 -1.59 19.60
C ILE A 537 13.84 -2.49 19.33
N ILE A 538 14.86 -2.35 20.18
CA ILE A 538 16.03 -3.23 20.20
C ILE A 538 16.33 -3.65 21.64
N PRO A 539 16.91 -4.84 21.87
CA PRO A 539 17.41 -5.21 23.17
C PRO A 539 18.69 -4.44 23.49
N ASP A 540 18.91 -4.17 24.78
CA ASP A 540 20.13 -3.53 25.27
C ASP A 540 21.38 -4.35 24.89
N PRO A 541 22.22 -3.81 24.00
CA PRO A 541 23.37 -4.53 23.47
C PRO A 541 24.45 -4.71 24.55
N PHE A 542 24.53 -3.82 25.55
CA PHE A 542 25.52 -3.87 26.64
C PHE A 542 24.99 -4.44 27.95
N GLY A 543 23.66 -4.51 28.13
CA GLY A 543 23.03 -4.96 29.40
C GLY A 543 23.21 -3.97 30.57
N VAL A 544 23.31 -2.69 30.26
CA VAL A 544 23.48 -1.59 31.24
C VAL A 544 22.17 -1.15 31.87
N LEU A 545 21.05 -1.19 31.14
CA LEU A 545 19.73 -0.79 31.63
C LEU A 545 19.26 -1.74 32.73
N LYS A 546 18.57 -1.22 33.75
CA LYS A 546 17.87 -2.03 34.77
C LYS A 546 16.51 -2.47 34.26
N GLU A 547 15.86 -3.39 34.97
CA GLU A 547 14.47 -3.72 34.69
C GLU A 547 13.59 -2.49 34.90
N GLY A 548 12.68 -2.20 33.96
CA GLY A 548 11.86 -0.99 33.95
C GLY A 548 12.53 0.26 33.37
N GLU A 549 13.81 0.18 32.95
CA GLU A 549 14.51 1.27 32.28
C GLU A 549 14.55 1.07 30.75
N ILE A 550 14.37 2.17 30.00
CA ILE A 550 14.59 2.23 28.55
C ILE A 550 15.54 3.37 28.18
N HIS A 551 16.12 3.31 26.98
CA HIS A 551 16.86 4.43 26.40
C HIS A 551 16.28 4.79 25.03
N PHE A 552 16.04 6.07 24.78
CA PHE A 552 15.62 6.54 23.46
C PHE A 552 16.30 7.86 23.13
N ARG A 553 17.05 7.83 22.02
CA ARG A 553 17.65 9.00 21.40
C ARG A 553 17.11 9.14 19.99
N SER A 554 16.44 10.25 19.71
CA SER A 554 15.92 10.59 18.40
C SER A 554 17.06 10.86 17.42
N SER A 555 16.87 10.49 16.16
CA SER A 555 17.76 10.91 15.06
C SER A 555 17.55 12.37 14.65
N GLU A 556 16.41 12.96 15.03
CA GLU A 556 16.03 14.34 14.75
C GLU A 556 15.88 15.13 16.05
N SER A 557 16.16 16.44 16.00
CA SER A 557 16.02 17.32 17.17
C SER A 557 14.55 17.46 17.57
N LEU A 558 14.22 17.08 18.80
CA LEU A 558 12.91 17.27 19.42
C LEU A 558 12.81 18.67 20.00
N THR A 559 11.61 19.24 19.99
CA THR A 559 11.33 20.54 20.59
C THR A 559 10.32 20.37 21.71
N ASN A 560 10.64 20.87 22.91
CA ASN A 560 9.69 20.89 24.00
C ASN A 560 8.60 21.94 23.72
N PRO A 561 7.30 21.57 23.68
CA PRO A 561 6.25 22.50 23.26
C PRO A 561 6.05 23.67 24.23
N ALA A 562 6.35 23.50 25.52
CA ALA A 562 6.15 24.54 26.52
C ALA A 562 7.32 25.54 26.62
N THR A 563 8.56 25.06 26.42
CA THR A 563 9.78 25.88 26.60
C THR A 563 10.49 26.25 25.30
N GLY A 564 10.17 25.57 24.20
CA GLY A 564 10.90 25.68 22.93
C GLY A 564 12.32 25.10 22.95
N ALA A 565 12.75 24.50 24.07
CA ALA A 565 14.08 23.93 24.19
C ALA A 565 14.25 22.70 23.29
N GLN A 566 15.40 22.61 22.63
CA GLN A 566 15.76 21.45 21.82
C GLN A 566 16.42 20.36 22.66
N PHE A 567 16.08 19.12 22.36
CA PHE A 567 16.68 17.92 22.95
C PHE A 567 16.63 16.77 21.96
N ASP A 568 17.47 15.77 22.12
CA ASP A 568 17.45 14.55 21.28
C ASP A 568 17.16 13.29 22.10
N THR A 569 17.33 13.36 23.42
CA THR A 569 17.23 12.21 24.33
C THR A 569 16.06 12.41 25.28
N VAL A 570 15.10 11.48 25.25
CA VAL A 570 13.96 11.49 26.17
C VAL A 570 14.40 11.01 27.56
N ARG A 571 14.02 11.72 28.61
CA ARG A 571 14.36 11.42 30.01
C ARG A 571 13.13 11.54 30.90
N GLY A 572 13.05 10.71 31.93
CA GLY A 572 11.97 10.73 32.91
C GLY A 572 10.89 9.69 32.63
N GLU A 573 9.70 9.89 33.17
CA GLU A 573 8.61 8.92 33.10
C GLU A 573 7.93 8.91 31.72
N VAL A 574 7.74 7.71 31.19
CA VAL A 574 7.19 7.39 29.86
C VAL A 574 6.30 6.14 29.90
N LEU A 575 5.54 5.97 31.00
CA LEU A 575 4.90 4.73 31.50
C LEU A 575 5.88 3.71 32.11
N VAL A 576 7.12 3.73 31.65
CA VAL A 576 8.33 3.19 32.29
C VAL A 576 9.33 4.33 32.51
N THR A 577 10.56 4.06 32.94
CA THR A 577 11.55 5.13 33.14
C THR A 577 12.52 5.23 31.95
N ALA A 578 12.55 6.37 31.26
CA ALA A 578 13.53 6.69 30.23
C ALA A 578 14.82 7.27 30.84
N VAL A 579 15.95 6.63 30.54
CA VAL A 579 17.28 7.01 31.03
C VAL A 579 18.27 7.27 29.89
N SER A 580 19.22 8.17 30.12
CA SER A 580 20.32 8.47 29.20
C SER A 580 21.58 7.78 29.69
N HIS A 581 22.08 6.81 28.93
CA HIS A 581 23.27 6.04 29.32
C HIS A 581 24.37 6.18 28.25
N PRO A 582 25.60 6.63 28.60
CA PRO A 582 26.65 6.96 27.62
C PRO A 582 27.02 5.83 26.64
N LYS A 583 27.03 4.57 27.10
CA LYS A 583 27.29 3.43 26.21
C LYS A 583 26.26 3.27 25.08
N LEU A 584 25.06 3.82 25.23
CA LEU A 584 23.98 3.73 24.26
C LEU A 584 23.90 4.95 23.33
N ASP A 585 24.82 5.92 23.44
CA ASP A 585 24.75 7.18 22.69
C ASP A 585 24.76 7.01 21.17
N ASN A 586 25.38 5.93 20.67
CA ASN A 586 25.42 5.58 19.24
C ASN A 586 24.14 4.88 18.75
N TYR A 587 23.18 4.60 19.63
CA TYR A 587 21.93 3.91 19.32
C TYR A 587 20.76 4.87 19.18
N TYR A 588 20.79 5.68 18.11
CA TYR A 588 19.73 6.64 17.80
C TYR A 588 18.69 6.09 16.83
N GLY A 589 17.47 6.64 16.87
CA GLY A 589 16.34 6.27 16.01
C GLY A 589 15.71 4.92 16.38
N VAL A 590 15.97 4.41 17.58
CA VAL A 590 15.49 3.14 18.13
C VAL A 590 15.25 3.27 19.63
N ILE A 591 14.30 2.51 20.17
CA ILE A 591 14.05 2.41 21.62
C ILE A 591 14.79 1.18 22.15
N VAL A 592 15.71 1.38 23.07
CA VAL A 592 16.50 0.31 23.69
C VAL A 592 15.79 -0.19 24.93
N PHE A 593 15.45 -1.48 24.94
CA PHE A 593 14.82 -2.17 26.06
C PHE A 593 15.84 -2.94 26.89
N SER A 594 15.66 -2.92 28.21
CA SER A 594 16.49 -3.72 29.11
C SER A 594 16.48 -5.21 28.77
N THR A 595 17.63 -5.86 28.92
CA THR A 595 17.79 -7.31 28.82
C THR A 595 17.76 -7.99 30.20
N LYS A 596 17.34 -7.27 31.24
CA LYS A 596 17.17 -7.77 32.62
C LYS A 596 15.70 -7.93 32.98
N GLY A 597 15.44 -8.70 34.03
CA GLY A 597 14.10 -9.01 34.53
C GLY A 597 13.61 -10.39 34.11
N ASP A 598 12.41 -10.76 34.56
CA ASP A 598 11.87 -12.12 34.34
C ASP A 598 11.29 -12.33 32.94
N ARG A 599 10.80 -11.25 32.31
CA ARG A 599 10.13 -11.22 31.00
C ARG A 599 10.57 -9.99 30.21
N SER A 600 10.67 -10.11 28.88
CA SER A 600 11.04 -8.99 28.02
C SER A 600 9.93 -7.92 27.96
N LEU A 601 10.32 -6.64 27.93
CA LEU A 601 9.38 -5.53 27.78
C LEU A 601 8.58 -5.63 26.47
N ALA A 602 9.18 -6.14 25.40
CA ALA A 602 8.47 -6.43 24.15
C ALA A 602 7.32 -7.43 24.35
N SER A 603 7.54 -8.49 25.14
CA SER A 603 6.49 -9.47 25.44
C SER A 603 5.38 -8.88 26.33
N TRP A 604 5.69 -7.93 27.21
CA TRP A 604 4.68 -7.22 28.00
C TRP A 604 3.74 -6.38 27.13
N LEU A 605 4.25 -5.86 26.02
CA LEU A 605 3.52 -4.98 25.10
C LEU A 605 2.78 -5.74 23.99
N GLY A 606 2.55 -7.05 24.15
CA GLY A 606 1.82 -7.88 23.19
C GLY A 606 2.66 -8.36 22.00
N GLY A 607 3.99 -8.17 22.04
CA GLY A 607 4.90 -8.48 20.93
C GLY A 607 4.89 -7.41 19.83
N GLY A 608 5.88 -7.47 18.93
CA GLY A 608 6.02 -6.57 17.79
C GLY A 608 7.36 -5.84 17.74
N ASP A 609 7.64 -5.21 16.60
CA ASP A 609 8.95 -4.60 16.31
C ASP A 609 8.98 -3.08 16.59
N THR A 610 7.83 -2.41 16.65
CA THR A 610 7.72 -0.94 16.85
C THR A 610 6.83 -0.61 18.04
N VAL A 611 7.29 0.31 18.89
CA VAL A 611 6.57 0.76 20.08
C VAL A 611 6.31 2.26 20.02
N THR A 612 5.15 2.65 20.54
CA THR A 612 4.78 4.05 20.75
C THR A 612 5.23 4.50 22.13
N LEU A 613 6.18 5.43 22.16
CA LEU A 613 6.70 6.07 23.35
C LEU A 613 5.93 7.38 23.61
N ILE A 614 5.40 7.57 24.82
CA ILE A 614 4.65 8.78 25.21
C ILE A 614 5.30 9.36 26.45
N TRP A 615 5.71 10.63 26.40
CA TRP A 615 6.26 11.38 27.55
C TRP A 615 5.42 12.62 27.92
N SER A 616 4.18 12.68 27.44
CA SER A 616 3.25 13.74 27.77
C SER A 616 2.79 13.64 29.22
N LYS A 617 3.12 14.64 30.04
CA LYS A 617 2.82 14.66 31.49
C LYS A 617 1.35 14.38 31.83
N PRO A 618 0.34 15.01 31.19
CA PRO A 618 -1.07 14.74 31.52
C PRO A 618 -1.47 13.27 31.36
N LEU A 619 -0.87 12.58 30.38
CA LEU A 619 -1.12 11.16 30.14
C LEU A 619 -0.31 10.28 31.10
N VAL A 620 0.98 10.56 31.27
CA VAL A 620 1.90 9.74 32.06
C VAL A 620 1.59 9.83 33.55
N ASP A 621 1.41 11.04 34.10
CA ASP A 621 1.19 11.25 35.54
C ASP A 621 -0.12 10.62 36.05
N SER A 622 -1.10 10.47 35.15
CA SER A 622 -2.41 9.88 35.46
C SER A 622 -2.44 8.35 35.30
N PHE A 623 -1.47 7.76 34.59
CA PHE A 623 -1.48 6.35 34.24
C PHE A 623 -0.99 5.47 35.40
N LYS A 624 -1.68 4.35 35.61
CA LYS A 624 -1.38 3.36 36.67
C LYS A 624 -1.22 1.99 36.06
N ASN A 625 -0.01 1.43 36.14
CA ASN A 625 0.28 0.09 35.63
C ASN A 625 -0.63 -0.97 36.28
N SER A 626 -1.30 -1.76 35.44
CA SER A 626 -2.08 -2.92 35.88
C SER A 626 -1.20 -4.14 36.15
N PRO A 627 -1.57 -5.03 37.10
CA PRO A 627 -0.85 -6.27 37.33
C PRO A 627 -0.99 -7.23 36.13
N PHE A 628 -0.03 -8.14 36.01
CA PHE A 628 -0.10 -9.20 34.99
C PHE A 628 -1.33 -10.07 35.20
N THR A 629 -2.06 -10.33 34.11
CA THR A 629 -3.17 -11.27 34.10
C THR A 629 -2.70 -12.57 33.45
N GLU A 630 -2.74 -13.68 34.20
CA GLU A 630 -2.44 -15.00 33.67
C GLU A 630 -3.48 -15.47 32.63
N GLU A 631 -3.07 -16.37 31.75
CA GLU A 631 -3.93 -16.95 30.74
C GLU A 631 -5.10 -17.71 31.39
N LEU A 632 -6.32 -17.53 30.85
CA LEU A 632 -7.52 -18.17 31.40
C LEU A 632 -7.38 -19.70 31.40
N VAL A 633 -7.59 -20.32 32.57
CA VAL A 633 -7.57 -21.78 32.73
C VAL A 633 -8.57 -22.43 31.77
N GLY A 634 -8.08 -23.38 30.96
CA GLY A 634 -8.89 -24.10 29.96
C GLY A 634 -9.13 -23.34 28.64
N LEU A 635 -8.40 -22.24 28.36
CA LEU A 635 -8.50 -21.52 27.08
C LEU A 635 -8.28 -22.44 25.88
N LEU A 636 -7.25 -23.29 25.95
CA LEU A 636 -6.90 -24.23 24.88
C LEU A 636 -7.99 -25.28 24.60
N ASN A 637 -8.89 -25.55 25.55
CA ASN A 637 -10.05 -26.42 25.31
C ASN A 637 -10.98 -25.84 24.23
N ALA A 638 -10.89 -24.53 23.99
CA ALA A 638 -11.65 -23.87 22.93
C ALA A 638 -11.12 -24.12 21.51
N PHE A 639 -9.97 -24.77 21.40
CA PHE A 639 -9.26 -25.01 20.16
C PHE A 639 -9.11 -26.52 19.90
N GLU A 640 -9.08 -26.87 18.63
CA GLU A 640 -8.61 -28.15 18.12
C GLU A 640 -7.14 -28.01 17.71
N SER A 641 -6.33 -29.01 18.08
CA SER A 641 -4.93 -29.13 17.69
C SER A 641 -4.81 -30.20 16.60
N HIS A 642 -4.64 -29.78 15.34
CA HIS A 642 -4.14 -30.65 14.28
C HIS A 642 -2.70 -30.22 14.00
N VAL A 643 -1.75 -30.79 14.74
CA VAL A 643 -0.33 -30.44 14.63
C VAL A 643 0.42 -31.67 14.13
N GLU A 644 0.32 -31.93 12.82
CA GLU A 644 1.18 -32.90 12.14
C GLU A 644 2.61 -32.32 12.08
N SER A 645 3.62 -33.13 12.42
CA SER A 645 5.01 -32.71 12.27
C SER A 645 5.44 -32.76 10.80
N VAL A 646 6.50 -32.04 10.44
CA VAL A 646 7.07 -32.14 9.07
C VAL A 646 7.54 -33.57 8.78
N MET A 647 8.07 -34.28 9.78
CA MET A 647 8.48 -35.69 9.64
C MET A 647 7.30 -36.60 9.30
N ASP A 648 6.22 -36.55 10.07
CA ASP A 648 5.03 -37.38 9.84
C ASP A 648 4.41 -37.08 8.47
N PHE A 649 4.39 -35.79 8.09
CA PHE A 649 3.91 -35.36 6.78
C PHE A 649 4.77 -35.94 5.65
N ASP A 650 6.10 -35.90 5.78
CA ASP A 650 7.02 -36.41 4.77
C ASP A 650 6.88 -37.93 4.62
N GLU A 651 6.88 -38.68 5.73
CA GLU A 651 6.65 -40.13 5.74
C GLU A 651 5.33 -40.52 5.08
N ARG A 652 4.25 -39.78 5.37
CA ARG A 652 2.94 -40.00 4.76
C ARG A 652 2.97 -39.70 3.26
N VAL A 653 3.49 -38.55 2.86
CA VAL A 653 3.43 -38.09 1.46
C VAL A 653 4.27 -38.94 0.53
N VAL A 654 5.40 -39.49 0.99
CA VAL A 654 6.24 -40.42 0.21
C VAL A 654 5.48 -41.69 -0.20
N THR A 655 4.47 -42.11 0.56
CA THR A 655 3.65 -43.28 0.23
C THR A 655 2.55 -43.02 -0.81
N LEU A 656 2.31 -41.75 -1.16
CA LEU A 656 1.23 -41.34 -2.07
C LEU A 656 1.70 -41.29 -3.53
N SER A 657 0.76 -41.39 -4.47
CA SER A 657 1.06 -41.09 -5.88
C SER A 657 1.44 -39.62 -6.06
N ALA A 658 2.22 -39.29 -7.11
CA ALA A 658 2.70 -37.93 -7.35
C ALA A 658 1.58 -36.87 -7.37
N GLY A 659 0.42 -37.18 -7.95
CA GLY A 659 -0.73 -36.27 -7.98
C GLY A 659 -1.39 -36.07 -6.61
N GLN A 660 -1.46 -37.12 -5.79
CA GLN A 660 -1.97 -37.04 -4.42
C GLN A 660 -0.99 -36.28 -3.52
N ALA A 661 0.30 -36.60 -3.58
CA ALA A 661 1.36 -35.90 -2.87
C ALA A 661 1.32 -34.40 -3.14
N GLN A 662 1.23 -33.99 -4.41
CA GLN A 662 1.12 -32.58 -4.77
C GLN A 662 -0.13 -31.92 -4.18
N LYS A 663 -1.28 -32.61 -4.19
CA LYS A 663 -2.51 -32.09 -3.59
C LYS A 663 -2.36 -31.85 -2.09
N GLU A 664 -1.69 -32.76 -1.38
CA GLU A 664 -1.39 -32.62 0.05
C GLU A 664 -0.47 -31.42 0.32
N PHE A 665 0.62 -31.28 -0.44
CA PHE A 665 1.51 -30.10 -0.37
C PHE A 665 0.75 -28.80 -0.60
N GLN A 666 -0.08 -28.74 -1.65
CA GLN A 666 -0.87 -27.55 -1.96
C GLN A 666 -1.90 -27.26 -0.87
N THR A 667 -2.54 -28.28 -0.31
CA THR A 667 -3.50 -28.09 0.80
C THR A 667 -2.83 -27.40 1.99
N ILE A 668 -1.62 -27.81 2.34
CA ILE A 668 -0.81 -27.20 3.41
C ILE A 668 -0.35 -25.78 3.06
N LEU A 669 0.14 -25.56 1.84
CA LEU A 669 0.66 -24.25 1.40
C LEU A 669 -0.44 -23.21 1.16
N LEU A 670 -1.67 -23.67 0.92
CA LEU A 670 -2.87 -22.87 0.75
C LEU A 670 -3.63 -22.60 2.07
N LEU A 671 -3.08 -23.02 3.22
CA LEU A 671 -3.66 -22.71 4.53
C LEU A 671 -3.83 -21.20 4.75
N GLY A 672 -3.02 -20.35 4.10
CA GLY A 672 -3.17 -18.89 4.12
C GLY A 672 -4.46 -18.36 3.47
N LEU A 673 -5.12 -19.14 2.59
CA LEU A 673 -6.46 -18.82 2.09
C LEU A 673 -7.57 -19.29 3.04
N ALA A 674 -7.24 -20.01 4.11
CA ALA A 674 -8.24 -20.46 5.06
C ALA A 674 -8.75 -19.28 5.88
N GLU A 675 -10.06 -19.23 6.14
CA GLU A 675 -10.66 -18.16 6.93
C GLU A 675 -10.05 -18.16 8.34
N THR A 676 -9.18 -17.20 8.60
CA THR A 676 -8.72 -16.92 9.96
C THR A 676 -9.86 -16.17 10.64
N LYS A 677 -10.50 -16.81 11.62
CA LYS A 677 -11.57 -16.19 12.43
C LYS A 677 -11.07 -14.98 13.24
N VAL A 678 -9.80 -14.59 13.09
CA VAL A 678 -9.11 -13.45 13.72
C VAL A 678 -9.94 -12.17 13.64
N GLY A 679 -10.35 -11.76 12.43
CA GLY A 679 -11.11 -10.51 12.26
C GLY A 679 -12.48 -10.54 12.95
N LEU A 680 -13.13 -11.72 13.01
CA LEU A 680 -14.38 -11.88 13.76
C LEU A 680 -14.15 -11.84 15.27
N TYR A 681 -13.09 -12.49 15.76
CA TYR A 681 -12.73 -12.47 17.17
C TYR A 681 -12.20 -11.12 17.64
N SER A 682 -11.59 -10.30 16.76
CA SER A 682 -11.29 -8.89 17.05
C SER A 682 -12.60 -8.13 17.36
N LYS A 683 -13.60 -8.25 16.48
CA LYS A 683 -14.92 -7.64 16.71
C LYS A 683 -15.62 -8.15 17.98
N PHE A 684 -15.49 -9.44 18.28
CA PHE A 684 -16.07 -10.01 19.50
C PHE A 684 -15.37 -9.50 20.76
N HIS A 685 -14.06 -9.25 20.68
CA HIS A 685 -13.27 -8.68 21.78
C HIS A 685 -13.73 -7.25 22.14
N ASP A 686 -14.05 -6.41 21.15
CA ASP A 686 -14.56 -5.05 21.38
C ASP A 686 -15.90 -5.02 22.14
N LEU A 687 -16.69 -6.08 22.00
CA LEU A 687 -17.96 -6.27 22.70
C LEU A 687 -17.78 -6.87 24.10
N ALA A 688 -16.79 -7.75 24.26
CA ALA A 688 -16.58 -8.52 25.47
C ALA A 688 -15.08 -8.74 25.74
N ALA A 689 -14.52 -7.95 26.65
CA ALA A 689 -13.09 -7.94 26.98
C ALA A 689 -12.52 -9.34 27.32
N HIS A 690 -13.28 -10.22 27.99
CA HIS A 690 -12.85 -11.59 28.31
C HIS A 690 -12.58 -12.48 27.09
N LYS A 691 -12.94 -12.05 25.87
CA LYS A 691 -12.60 -12.73 24.60
C LYS A 691 -11.20 -12.37 24.09
N SER A 692 -10.50 -11.42 24.71
CA SER A 692 -9.15 -10.99 24.33
C SER A 692 -8.19 -12.17 24.20
N CYS A 693 -8.16 -13.09 25.17
CA CYS A 693 -7.28 -14.26 25.13
C CYS A 693 -7.57 -15.19 23.94
N ARG A 694 -8.83 -15.31 23.50
CA ARG A 694 -9.17 -16.10 22.31
C ARG A 694 -8.74 -15.39 21.03
N PHE A 695 -8.86 -14.06 20.99
CA PHE A 695 -8.39 -13.26 19.87
C PHE A 695 -6.87 -13.38 19.71
N THR A 696 -6.10 -13.21 20.78
CA THR A 696 -4.63 -13.34 20.74
C THR A 696 -4.20 -14.74 20.33
N THR A 697 -4.86 -15.80 20.83
CA THR A 697 -4.61 -17.17 20.36
C THR A 697 -4.96 -17.36 18.88
N CYS A 698 -6.01 -16.69 18.39
CA CYS A 698 -6.35 -16.71 16.96
C CYS A 698 -5.28 -15.99 16.11
N LEU A 699 -4.64 -14.93 16.60
CA LEU A 699 -3.58 -14.23 15.85
C LEU A 699 -2.43 -15.18 15.49
N ASP A 700 -2.05 -16.06 16.42
CA ASP A 700 -0.99 -17.05 16.19
C ASP A 700 -1.49 -18.37 15.58
N SER A 701 -2.77 -18.48 15.21
CA SER A 701 -3.37 -19.71 14.66
C SER A 701 -2.67 -20.20 13.38
N SER A 702 -2.19 -19.28 12.53
CA SER A 702 -1.46 -19.62 11.31
C SER A 702 -0.15 -20.36 11.59
N LYS A 703 0.56 -19.97 12.66
CA LYS A 703 1.85 -20.56 13.07
C LYS A 703 1.66 -21.82 13.93
N THR A 704 0.70 -21.78 14.86
CA THR A 704 0.47 -22.84 15.86
C THR A 704 -0.39 -23.98 15.34
N GLY A 705 -1.14 -23.77 14.26
CA GLY A 705 -2.11 -24.75 13.76
C GLY A 705 -3.39 -24.84 14.60
N LEU A 706 -3.51 -24.07 15.68
CA LEU A 706 -4.71 -24.04 16.53
C LEU A 706 -5.90 -23.49 15.75
N ARG A 707 -7.05 -24.16 15.83
CA ARG A 707 -8.30 -23.72 15.21
C ARG A 707 -9.42 -23.71 16.23
N VAL A 708 -10.21 -22.65 16.27
CA VAL A 708 -11.37 -22.57 17.16
C VAL A 708 -12.37 -23.65 16.76
N ARG A 709 -12.74 -24.50 17.73
CA ARG A 709 -13.74 -25.56 17.58
C ARG A 709 -15.02 -25.04 16.96
N SER A 710 -15.62 -25.83 16.06
CA SER A 710 -16.83 -25.42 15.32
C SER A 710 -17.99 -25.09 16.26
N GLU A 711 -18.22 -25.88 17.32
CA GLU A 711 -19.32 -25.64 18.27
C GLU A 711 -19.14 -24.32 19.03
N ILE A 712 -17.91 -24.04 19.48
CA ILE A 712 -17.59 -22.84 20.24
C ILE A 712 -17.70 -21.61 19.36
N PHE A 713 -17.23 -21.69 18.12
CA PHE A 713 -17.43 -20.61 17.17
C PHE A 713 -18.90 -20.34 16.89
N LYS A 714 -19.74 -21.37 16.66
CA LYS A 714 -21.19 -21.19 16.47
C LYS A 714 -21.84 -20.52 17.69
N LYS A 715 -21.43 -20.91 18.91
CA LYS A 715 -21.91 -20.31 20.16
C LYS A 715 -21.51 -18.83 20.27
N ASP A 716 -20.23 -18.51 20.09
CA ASP A 716 -19.73 -17.14 20.17
C ASP A 716 -20.32 -16.27 19.06
N HIS A 717 -20.38 -16.78 17.83
CA HIS A 717 -21.02 -16.12 16.69
C HIS A 717 -22.51 -15.82 16.96
N GLY A 718 -23.28 -16.81 17.44
CA GLY A 718 -24.68 -16.60 17.81
C GLY A 718 -24.88 -15.54 18.91
N ALA A 719 -23.92 -15.44 19.84
CA ALA A 719 -24.00 -14.49 20.95
C ALA A 719 -23.63 -13.04 20.57
N TYR A 720 -22.74 -12.85 19.60
CA TYR A 720 -22.10 -11.55 19.34
C TYR A 720 -22.17 -11.05 17.89
N ALA A 721 -22.37 -11.89 16.87
CA ALA A 721 -22.28 -11.46 15.48
C ALA A 721 -23.33 -10.41 15.05
N SER A 722 -24.49 -10.37 15.72
CA SER A 722 -25.55 -9.39 15.49
C SER A 722 -25.48 -8.16 16.41
N LYS A 723 -24.40 -8.04 17.20
CA LYS A 723 -24.22 -6.96 18.17
C LYS A 723 -23.11 -6.01 17.73
N ALA A 724 -23.26 -4.74 18.11
CA ALA A 724 -22.23 -3.72 17.95
C ALA A 724 -22.14 -2.86 19.21
N ALA A 725 -20.95 -2.32 19.47
CA ALA A 725 -20.76 -1.30 20.49
C ALA A 725 -21.45 0.00 20.06
N TYR A 726 -21.78 0.88 21.02
CA TYR A 726 -22.49 2.12 20.73
C TYR A 726 -21.68 3.04 19.81
N TYR A 727 -20.40 3.29 20.12
CA TYR A 727 -19.51 4.11 19.27
C TYR A 727 -19.45 3.59 17.83
N MET A 728 -19.30 2.27 17.62
CA MET A 728 -19.24 1.67 16.28
C MET A 728 -20.50 1.98 15.47
N LYS A 729 -21.69 1.76 16.06
CA LYS A 729 -22.96 2.04 15.38
C LYS A 729 -23.16 3.53 15.15
N LYS A 730 -22.73 4.37 16.09
CA LYS A 730 -22.82 5.84 15.94
C LYS A 730 -21.92 6.34 14.82
N VAL A 731 -20.69 5.84 14.74
CA VAL A 731 -19.78 6.10 13.62
C VAL A 731 -20.42 5.66 12.30
N GLU A 732 -20.88 4.40 12.20
CA GLU A 732 -21.52 3.85 10.99
C GLU A 732 -22.77 4.61 10.54
N THR A 733 -23.59 5.10 11.49
CA THR A 733 -24.82 5.85 11.18
C THR A 733 -24.55 7.33 10.89
N SER A 734 -23.49 7.89 11.47
CA SER A 734 -23.09 9.29 11.28
C SER A 734 -22.31 9.51 9.97
N ASP A 735 -21.60 8.49 9.50
CA ASP A 735 -21.16 8.40 8.11
C ASP A 735 -22.39 8.10 7.24
N ARG A 736 -22.93 9.14 6.59
CA ARG A 736 -24.04 9.02 5.61
C ARG A 736 -23.76 7.98 4.50
N PHE A 737 -22.54 7.45 4.42
CA PHE A 737 -22.05 6.52 3.42
C PHE A 737 -21.93 5.05 3.88
N LEU A 738 -22.10 4.74 5.18
CA LEU A 738 -21.94 3.38 5.74
C LEU A 738 -23.24 2.70 6.15
N VAL A 739 -24.40 3.18 5.68
CA VAL A 739 -25.70 2.58 6.05
C VAL A 739 -25.86 1.19 5.43
N THR A 740 -25.37 0.19 6.15
CA THR A 740 -25.75 -1.21 5.96
C THR A 740 -27.10 -1.43 6.63
N ASN A 741 -28.03 -2.07 5.93
CA ASN A 741 -29.38 -2.38 6.41
C ASN A 741 -29.39 -3.52 7.45
N ASN A 742 -28.30 -3.76 8.18
CA ASN A 742 -28.26 -4.82 9.16
C ASN A 742 -28.93 -4.37 10.46
N THR A 743 -29.87 -5.18 10.95
CA THR A 743 -30.50 -5.10 12.27
C THR A 743 -29.49 -5.41 13.36
N THR A 744 -28.49 -4.55 13.52
CA THR A 744 -27.44 -4.69 14.55
C THR A 744 -27.94 -4.09 15.87
N TYR A 745 -27.98 -4.90 16.92
CA TYR A 745 -28.43 -4.49 18.25
C TYR A 745 -27.29 -3.82 19.01
N ILE A 746 -27.56 -2.65 19.60
CA ILE A 746 -26.58 -1.96 20.46
C ILE A 746 -26.50 -2.73 21.77
N THR A 747 -25.30 -3.15 22.15
CA THR A 747 -25.08 -3.70 23.49
C THR A 747 -24.77 -2.55 24.44
N LYS A 748 -25.62 -2.34 25.45
CA LYS A 748 -25.30 -1.41 26.55
C LYS A 748 -24.31 -2.11 27.49
N ARG A 749 -23.19 -1.44 27.78
CA ARG A 749 -22.26 -1.92 28.82
C ARG A 749 -22.89 -1.69 30.19
N HIS A 750 -22.81 -2.68 31.07
CA HIS A 750 -23.34 -2.61 32.44
C HIS A 750 -22.30 -2.05 33.40
N THR A 751 -21.80 -0.85 33.12
CA THR A 751 -20.82 -0.14 33.98
C THR A 751 -21.38 1.23 34.38
N SER A 752 -21.02 1.71 35.57
CA SER A 752 -21.39 3.04 36.05
C SER A 752 -20.63 4.16 35.33
N GLU A 753 -19.43 3.87 34.86
CA GLU A 753 -18.59 4.83 34.12
C GLU A 753 -18.83 4.75 32.60
N PRO A 754 -18.84 5.90 31.90
CA PRO A 754 -19.02 5.95 30.46
C PRO A 754 -17.77 5.41 29.75
N PHE A 755 -17.98 4.59 28.72
CA PHE A 755 -16.87 4.05 27.93
C PHE A 755 -16.21 5.16 27.11
N ILE A 756 -14.88 5.29 27.19
CA ILE A 756 -14.11 6.40 26.58
C ILE A 756 -14.38 6.59 25.08
N LEU A 757 -14.48 5.52 24.29
CA LEU A 757 -14.74 5.67 22.85
C LEU A 757 -16.15 6.21 22.56
N ASP A 758 -17.13 5.90 23.41
CA ASP A 758 -18.48 6.48 23.31
C ASP A 758 -18.44 7.98 23.63
N VAL A 759 -17.64 8.39 24.62
CA VAL A 759 -17.41 9.80 24.99
C VAL A 759 -16.73 10.57 23.85
N ILE A 760 -15.66 10.01 23.28
CA ILE A 760 -14.92 10.62 22.16
C ILE A 760 -15.82 10.77 20.94
N VAL A 761 -16.57 9.74 20.55
CA VAL A 761 -17.49 9.83 19.41
C VAL A 761 -18.56 10.88 19.67
N HIS A 762 -19.13 10.95 20.88
CA HIS A 762 -20.14 11.95 21.21
C HIS A 762 -19.59 13.39 21.12
N GLU A 763 -18.45 13.66 21.76
CA GLU A 763 -17.80 14.98 21.71
C GLU A 763 -17.31 15.31 20.30
N GLY A 764 -16.74 14.35 19.59
CA GLY A 764 -16.24 14.49 18.23
C GLY A 764 -17.34 14.82 17.22
N LEU A 765 -18.52 14.19 17.35
CA LEU A 765 -19.68 14.53 16.53
C LEU A 765 -20.20 15.95 16.80
N LYS A 766 -20.19 16.42 18.06
CA LYS A 766 -20.53 17.82 18.37
C LYS A 766 -19.55 18.80 17.73
N LEU A 767 -18.25 18.51 17.81
CA LEU A 767 -17.21 19.32 17.17
C LEU A 767 -17.38 19.33 15.65
N ARG A 768 -17.64 18.16 15.05
CA ARG A 768 -17.93 18.01 13.63
C ARG A 768 -19.08 18.92 13.21
N ASP A 769 -20.22 18.81 13.87
CA ASP A 769 -21.41 19.57 13.52
C ASP A 769 -21.14 21.08 13.71
N THR A 770 -20.39 21.47 14.75
CA THR A 770 -19.97 22.85 14.99
C THR A 770 -19.09 23.38 13.85
N HIS A 771 -18.01 22.69 13.51
CA HIS A 771 -17.07 23.12 12.47
C HIS A 771 -17.67 23.09 11.07
N LEU A 772 -18.48 22.08 10.74
CA LEU A 772 -19.17 22.01 9.45
C LEU A 772 -20.21 23.13 9.32
N ASN A 773 -20.97 23.44 10.38
CA ASN A 773 -21.91 24.57 10.37
C ASN A 773 -21.17 25.91 10.20
N GLN A 774 -20.03 26.09 10.88
CA GLN A 774 -19.18 27.28 10.70
C GLN A 774 -18.64 27.38 9.27
N TYR A 775 -18.24 26.26 8.67
CA TYR A 775 -17.79 26.20 7.29
C TYR A 775 -18.93 26.55 6.31
N GLU A 776 -20.12 26.00 6.51
CA GLU A 776 -21.29 26.26 5.65
C GLU A 776 -21.72 27.73 5.69
N LYS A 777 -21.68 28.37 6.87
CA LYS A 777 -21.95 29.82 7.00
C LYS A 777 -21.01 30.67 6.15
N ARG A 778 -19.75 30.27 6.00
CA ARG A 778 -18.82 30.98 5.09
C ARG A 778 -19.28 30.92 3.63
N GLY A 779 -20.00 29.87 3.25
CA GLY A 779 -20.60 29.70 1.92
C GLY A 779 -21.69 30.73 1.58
N GLU A 780 -22.21 31.46 2.56
CA GLU A 780 -23.12 32.60 2.33
C GLU A 780 -22.42 33.74 1.58
N THR A 781 -21.11 33.90 1.80
CA THR A 781 -20.27 34.92 1.13
C THR A 781 -19.73 34.46 -0.22
N LEU A 782 -20.05 33.24 -0.65
CA LEU A 782 -19.52 32.65 -1.88
C LEU A 782 -19.93 33.48 -3.10
N ASN A 783 -18.93 33.91 -3.88
CA ASN A 783 -19.15 34.60 -5.13
C ASN A 783 -19.62 33.59 -6.19
N ARG A 784 -20.89 33.72 -6.59
CA ARG A 784 -21.53 32.87 -7.62
C ARG A 784 -21.38 33.41 -9.04
N LYS A 785 -20.68 34.54 -9.23
CA LYS A 785 -20.38 35.07 -10.56
C LYS A 785 -19.33 34.19 -11.24
N LEU A 786 -19.42 34.10 -12.56
CA LEU A 786 -18.40 33.44 -13.37
C LEU A 786 -17.07 34.20 -13.23
N ASP A 787 -15.99 33.45 -13.16
CA ASP A 787 -14.63 33.98 -13.17
C ASP A 787 -14.33 34.55 -14.56
N LYS A 788 -14.11 35.87 -14.62
CA LYS A 788 -13.84 36.58 -15.87
C LYS A 788 -12.59 36.08 -16.56
N ASP A 789 -11.60 35.63 -15.81
CA ASP A 789 -10.34 35.12 -16.38
C ASP A 789 -10.60 33.84 -17.19
N LEU A 790 -11.51 32.99 -16.70
CA LEU A 790 -11.88 31.74 -17.35
C LEU A 790 -12.76 31.95 -18.58
N CYS A 791 -13.54 33.03 -18.65
CA CYS A 791 -14.36 33.38 -19.82
C CYS A 791 -13.55 34.06 -20.94
N LYS A 792 -12.43 34.70 -20.59
CA LYS A 792 -11.67 35.57 -21.49
C LYS A 792 -11.19 34.90 -22.78
N PRO A 793 -10.62 33.67 -22.79
CA PRO A 793 -10.16 33.03 -24.03
C PRO A 793 -11.27 32.88 -25.09
N PHE A 794 -12.47 32.48 -24.65
CA PHE A 794 -13.62 32.37 -25.54
C PHE A 794 -14.12 33.74 -26.01
N GLU A 795 -14.24 34.73 -25.11
CA GLU A 795 -14.66 36.09 -25.45
C GLU A 795 -13.71 36.76 -26.45
N ASP A 796 -12.39 36.57 -26.29
CA ASP A 796 -11.38 37.13 -27.18
C ASP A 796 -11.39 36.42 -28.55
N ALA A 797 -11.63 35.10 -28.58
CA ALA A 797 -11.81 34.35 -29.83
C ALA A 797 -13.07 34.80 -30.58
N GLU A 798 -14.18 35.05 -29.88
CA GLU A 798 -15.42 35.54 -30.48
C GLU A 798 -15.27 36.95 -31.05
N LYS A 799 -14.63 37.88 -30.32
CA LYS A 799 -14.30 39.22 -30.83
C LYS A 799 -13.40 39.15 -32.06
N ARG A 800 -12.40 38.26 -32.06
CA ARG A 800 -11.47 38.06 -33.19
C ARG A 800 -12.21 37.53 -34.42
N ALA A 801 -13.10 36.54 -34.23
CA ALA A 801 -13.91 35.97 -35.29
C ALA A 801 -14.82 37.02 -35.94
N VAL A 802 -15.57 37.79 -35.13
CA VAL A 802 -16.46 38.86 -35.63
C VAL A 802 -15.68 39.93 -36.41
N ASN A 803 -14.50 40.32 -35.94
CA ASN A 803 -13.68 41.31 -36.64
C ASN A 803 -13.12 40.78 -37.97
N ALA A 804 -12.68 39.50 -38.01
CA ALA A 804 -12.20 38.87 -39.22
C ALA A 804 -13.32 38.68 -40.27
N GLU A 805 -14.52 38.32 -39.82
CA GLU A 805 -15.70 38.18 -40.67
C GLU A 805 -16.11 39.51 -41.31
N LYS A 806 -16.06 40.61 -40.55
CA LYS A 806 -16.25 41.98 -41.09
C LYS A 806 -15.22 42.37 -42.15
N GLN A 807 -14.03 41.75 -42.11
CA GLN A 807 -12.95 41.96 -43.08
C GLN A 807 -12.99 40.94 -44.24
N GLY A 808 -14.01 40.08 -44.30
CA GLY A 808 -14.19 39.09 -45.38
C GLY A 808 -13.50 37.75 -45.13
N PHE A 809 -13.02 37.47 -43.91
CA PHE A 809 -12.37 36.21 -43.54
C PHE A 809 -13.23 35.41 -42.54
N PRO A 810 -14.22 34.62 -43.00
CA PRO A 810 -15.17 33.93 -42.12
C PRO A 810 -14.63 32.65 -41.48
N GLY A 811 -13.39 32.25 -41.79
CA GLY A 811 -12.81 30.97 -41.35
C GLY A 811 -12.78 30.80 -39.82
N LEU A 812 -12.47 31.86 -39.08
CA LEU A 812 -12.48 31.86 -37.62
C LEU A 812 -13.89 31.67 -37.03
N SER A 813 -14.91 32.29 -37.64
CA SER A 813 -16.32 32.11 -37.22
C SER A 813 -16.79 30.67 -37.46
N HIS A 814 -16.40 30.06 -38.57
CA HIS A 814 -16.72 28.64 -38.86
C HIS A 814 -16.06 27.70 -37.85
N ASN A 815 -14.76 27.86 -37.58
CA ASN A 815 -14.07 27.03 -36.58
C ASN A 815 -14.66 27.21 -35.18
N LEU A 816 -15.01 28.44 -34.79
CA LEU A 816 -15.63 28.69 -33.49
C LEU A 816 -17.00 28.01 -33.39
N HIS A 817 -17.79 27.98 -34.47
CA HIS A 817 -19.06 27.25 -34.50
C HIS A 817 -18.88 25.74 -34.31
N GLU A 818 -17.90 25.13 -34.99
CA GLU A 818 -17.58 23.71 -34.84
C GLU A 818 -17.08 23.37 -33.42
N ILE A 819 -16.29 24.26 -32.81
CA ILE A 819 -15.89 24.13 -31.40
C ILE A 819 -17.11 24.16 -30.47
N LYS A 820 -18.03 25.12 -30.68
CA LYS A 820 -19.26 25.25 -29.88
C LYS A 820 -20.10 23.97 -29.97
N GLU A 821 -20.31 23.44 -31.17
CA GLU A 821 -21.09 22.22 -31.42
C GLU A 821 -20.52 21.01 -30.66
N HIS A 822 -19.20 20.80 -30.72
CA HIS A 822 -18.53 19.72 -30.01
C HIS A 822 -18.68 19.85 -28.49
N VAL A 823 -18.40 21.03 -27.94
CA VAL A 823 -18.47 21.26 -26.48
C VAL A 823 -19.90 21.15 -25.96
N ASP A 824 -20.91 21.59 -26.73
CA ASP A 824 -22.31 21.39 -26.40
C ASP A 824 -22.67 19.89 -26.35
N GLY A 825 -22.12 19.10 -27.27
CA GLY A 825 -22.21 17.64 -27.26
C GLY A 825 -21.62 17.01 -25.99
N VAL A 826 -20.44 17.46 -25.55
CA VAL A 826 -19.79 17.03 -24.29
C VAL A 826 -20.68 17.37 -23.08
N GLY A 827 -21.28 18.58 -23.06
CA GLY A 827 -22.21 18.99 -22.01
C GLY A 827 -23.46 18.11 -21.91
N ILE A 828 -24.04 17.71 -23.05
CA ILE A 828 -25.16 16.77 -23.12
C ILE A 828 -24.75 15.38 -22.63
N PHE A 829 -23.56 14.91 -23.03
CA PHE A 829 -23.00 13.64 -22.59
C PHE A 829 -22.86 13.58 -21.07
N TRP A 830 -22.32 14.63 -20.43
CA TRP A 830 -22.20 14.73 -18.97
C TRP A 830 -23.53 14.56 -18.25
N LYS A 831 -24.59 15.21 -18.74
CA LYS A 831 -25.94 15.07 -18.16
C LYS A 831 -26.43 13.64 -18.22
N ARG A 832 -26.22 12.96 -19.37
CA ARG A 832 -26.64 11.57 -19.55
C ARG A 832 -25.96 10.64 -18.53
N ILE A 833 -24.63 10.72 -18.42
CA ILE A 833 -23.87 9.87 -17.48
C ILE A 833 -24.16 10.22 -16.01
N SER A 834 -24.38 11.51 -15.72
CA SER A 834 -24.74 11.97 -14.37
C SER A 834 -26.15 11.50 -13.98
N ALA A 835 -27.11 11.57 -14.90
CA ALA A 835 -28.48 11.12 -14.66
C ALA A 835 -28.59 9.59 -14.55
N GLN A 836 -27.82 8.84 -15.35
CA GLN A 836 -27.70 7.39 -15.21
C GLN A 836 -27.16 7.02 -13.82
N SER A 837 -26.09 7.70 -13.40
CA SER A 837 -25.50 7.49 -12.07
C SER A 837 -26.47 7.86 -10.94
N ALA A 838 -27.30 8.89 -11.10
CA ALA A 838 -28.32 9.27 -10.12
C ALA A 838 -29.43 8.20 -10.02
N ARG A 839 -29.90 7.67 -11.16
CA ARG A 839 -30.90 6.60 -11.20
C ARG A 839 -30.39 5.28 -10.63
N GLU A 840 -29.13 4.95 -10.87
CA GLU A 840 -28.47 3.77 -10.27
C GLU A 840 -28.38 3.86 -8.74
N ARG A 841 -28.20 5.08 -8.20
CA ARG A 841 -28.23 5.34 -6.74
C ARG A 841 -29.63 5.20 -6.13
N GLU A 842 -30.69 5.50 -6.89
CA GLU A 842 -32.09 5.41 -6.43
C GLU A 842 -32.70 4.00 -6.61
N GLY A 843 -32.27 3.24 -7.62
CA GLY A 843 -32.88 1.95 -8.00
C GLY A 843 -32.28 0.68 -7.39
N SER A 844 -31.16 0.75 -6.66
CA SER A 844 -30.51 -0.44 -6.09
C SER A 844 -30.86 -0.62 -4.60
N PRO A 845 -31.40 -1.77 -4.16
CA PRO A 845 -31.46 -2.08 -2.74
C PRO A 845 -30.03 -2.13 -2.22
N ARG A 846 -29.71 -1.28 -1.21
CA ARG A 846 -28.40 -1.19 -0.55
C ARG A 846 -27.89 -2.58 -0.14
N LYS A 847 -27.13 -3.24 -1.01
CA LYS A 847 -26.35 -4.44 -0.69
C LYS A 847 -24.92 -4.00 -0.40
N ASN A 848 -24.32 -4.66 0.59
CA ASN A 848 -23.05 -4.40 1.27
C ASN A 848 -21.78 -4.38 0.37
N SER A 849 -21.77 -3.72 -0.79
CA SER A 849 -20.51 -3.49 -1.50
C SER A 849 -19.73 -2.40 -0.77
N LYS A 850 -18.59 -2.80 -0.20
CA LYS A 850 -17.60 -1.90 0.39
C LYS A 850 -17.29 -0.75 -0.58
N HIS A 851 -16.97 0.41 -0.01
CA HIS A 851 -16.70 1.73 -0.60
C HIS A 851 -15.91 1.83 -1.94
N THR A 852 -15.28 0.76 -2.44
CA THR A 852 -14.50 0.79 -3.67
C THR A 852 -15.36 1.00 -4.91
N SER A 853 -16.56 0.42 -5.00
CA SER A 853 -17.35 0.45 -6.25
C SER A 853 -17.96 1.83 -6.61
N SER A 854 -18.23 2.70 -5.62
CA SER A 854 -18.84 4.02 -5.87
C SER A 854 -17.82 5.11 -6.24
N GLN A 855 -16.59 5.02 -5.73
CA GLN A 855 -15.50 5.89 -6.15
C GLN A 855 -14.96 5.48 -7.53
N GLU A 856 -14.88 4.18 -7.80
CA GLU A 856 -14.53 3.64 -9.12
C GLU A 856 -15.50 4.13 -10.20
N SER A 857 -16.81 4.06 -9.98
CA SER A 857 -17.81 4.51 -10.97
C SER A 857 -17.79 6.03 -11.21
N SER A 858 -17.54 6.83 -10.17
CA SER A 858 -17.40 8.28 -10.30
C SER A 858 -16.12 8.68 -11.04
N ASN A 859 -14.99 8.02 -10.75
CA ASN A 859 -13.73 8.23 -11.44
C ASN A 859 -13.80 7.78 -12.91
N ASP A 860 -14.52 6.70 -13.19
CA ASP A 860 -14.79 6.23 -14.55
C ASP A 860 -15.62 7.26 -15.34
N ASN A 861 -16.60 7.91 -14.72
CA ASN A 861 -17.36 9.00 -15.34
C ASN A 861 -16.50 10.22 -15.66
N TYR A 862 -15.60 10.62 -14.75
CA TYR A 862 -14.64 11.70 -15.00
C TYR A 862 -13.70 11.38 -16.17
N ARG A 863 -13.24 10.12 -16.28
CA ARG A 863 -12.44 9.66 -17.42
C ARG A 863 -13.21 9.70 -18.73
N LYS A 864 -14.48 9.26 -18.72
CA LYS A 864 -15.34 9.25 -19.90
C LYS A 864 -15.58 10.66 -20.45
N ILE A 865 -15.92 11.62 -19.59
CA ILE A 865 -16.14 13.02 -20.05
C ILE A 865 -14.84 13.67 -20.54
N ALA A 866 -13.72 13.47 -19.84
CA ALA A 866 -12.42 14.00 -20.28
C ALA A 866 -12.01 13.41 -21.64
N SER A 867 -12.22 12.10 -21.85
CA SER A 867 -11.97 11.45 -23.13
C SER A 867 -12.88 11.96 -24.25
N GLU A 868 -14.15 12.27 -23.95
CA GLU A 868 -15.07 12.85 -24.93
C GLU A 868 -14.66 14.28 -25.30
N PHE A 869 -14.23 15.06 -24.29
CA PHE A 869 -13.75 16.42 -24.47
C PHE A 869 -12.47 16.49 -25.31
N ALA A 870 -11.53 15.56 -25.08
CA ALA A 870 -10.22 15.51 -25.75
C ALA A 870 -10.25 14.99 -27.20
N LYS A 871 -11.42 14.63 -27.75
CA LYS A 871 -11.51 14.21 -29.16
C LYS A 871 -11.10 15.34 -30.09
N GLU A 872 -10.28 15.00 -31.09
CA GLU A 872 -9.87 15.92 -32.15
C GLU A 872 -11.07 16.36 -32.98
N LEU A 873 -11.07 17.65 -33.34
CA LEU A 873 -12.09 18.30 -34.16
C LEU A 873 -11.66 18.29 -35.64
N PRO A 874 -12.36 17.57 -36.53
CA PRO A 874 -12.10 17.65 -37.95
C PRO A 874 -12.71 18.94 -38.52
N PHE A 875 -11.91 20.02 -38.58
CA PHE A 875 -12.37 21.29 -39.12
C PHE A 875 -12.64 21.18 -40.63
N LYS A 876 -13.89 21.42 -41.06
CA LYS A 876 -14.30 21.16 -42.46
C LYS A 876 -13.63 22.08 -43.47
N ASN A 877 -13.31 23.31 -43.06
CA ASN A 877 -12.74 24.36 -43.93
C ASN A 877 -11.28 24.71 -43.57
N GLY A 878 -10.56 23.79 -42.91
CA GLY A 878 -9.24 24.05 -42.36
C GLY A 878 -9.28 24.73 -40.98
N CYS A 879 -8.15 24.69 -40.28
CA CYS A 879 -8.03 25.19 -38.91
C CYS A 879 -7.27 26.53 -38.87
N HIS A 880 -7.91 27.56 -38.32
CA HIS A 880 -7.41 28.94 -38.21
C HIS A 880 -6.99 29.32 -36.79
N PHE A 881 -7.16 28.42 -35.82
CA PHE A 881 -6.64 28.56 -34.45
C PHE A 881 -5.47 27.61 -34.27
N SER A 882 -4.51 27.96 -33.41
CA SER A 882 -3.50 26.99 -32.99
C SER A 882 -4.12 25.89 -32.12
N GLU A 883 -3.50 24.70 -32.08
CA GLU A 883 -3.95 23.58 -31.24
C GLU A 883 -4.10 23.99 -29.77
N GLY A 884 -3.13 24.74 -29.23
CA GLY A 884 -3.20 25.26 -27.86
C GLY A 884 -4.26 26.35 -27.63
N GLU A 885 -4.67 27.10 -28.65
CA GLU A 885 -5.81 28.02 -28.56
C GLU A 885 -7.13 27.25 -28.54
N ILE A 886 -7.26 26.18 -29.33
CA ILE A 886 -8.48 25.37 -29.40
C ILE A 886 -8.82 24.80 -28.03
N GLU A 887 -7.87 24.18 -27.33
CA GLU A 887 -8.13 23.59 -26.01
C GLU A 887 -8.55 24.65 -24.98
N LYS A 888 -7.91 25.83 -24.99
CA LYS A 888 -8.30 26.95 -24.13
C LYS A 888 -9.69 27.49 -24.45
N ILE A 889 -10.04 27.60 -25.74
CA ILE A 889 -11.35 28.07 -26.18
C ILE A 889 -12.43 27.04 -25.80
N LYS A 890 -12.18 25.74 -26.01
CA LYS A 890 -13.07 24.65 -25.60
C LYS A 890 -13.35 24.70 -24.10
N ALA A 891 -12.30 24.78 -23.28
CA ALA A 891 -12.42 24.84 -21.82
C ALA A 891 -13.15 26.10 -21.35
N SER A 892 -12.80 27.25 -21.93
CA SER A 892 -13.41 28.56 -21.63
C SER A 892 -14.89 28.60 -22.01
N TYR A 893 -15.26 28.10 -23.20
CA TYR A 893 -16.64 28.01 -23.65
C TYR A 893 -17.48 27.05 -22.78
N LEU A 894 -16.91 25.88 -22.44
CA LEU A 894 -17.56 24.92 -21.54
C LEU A 894 -17.89 25.54 -20.17
N TYR A 895 -16.98 26.39 -19.67
CA TYR A 895 -17.16 27.14 -18.43
C TYR A 895 -18.16 28.31 -18.56
N ALA A 896 -18.06 29.09 -19.63
CA ALA A 896 -18.76 30.38 -19.79
C ALA A 896 -20.20 30.25 -20.33
N CYS A 897 -20.42 29.36 -21.30
CA CYS A 897 -21.56 29.46 -22.22
C CYS A 897 -22.45 28.22 -22.26
N THR A 898 -22.23 27.22 -21.41
CA THR A 898 -23.13 26.07 -21.40
C THR A 898 -24.57 26.52 -21.07
N PRO A 899 -25.56 26.25 -21.93
CA PRO A 899 -27.00 26.54 -21.69
C PRO A 899 -27.60 25.74 -20.51
N TYR A 900 -26.75 25.15 -19.68
CA TYR A 900 -27.00 24.14 -18.68
C TYR A 900 -26.41 24.56 -17.31
N SER A 901 -26.30 25.88 -17.13
CA SER A 901 -25.64 26.70 -16.11
C SER A 901 -26.12 26.50 -14.66
N SER A 902 -25.96 25.29 -14.11
CA SER A 902 -26.07 25.12 -12.66
C SER A 902 -24.77 24.71 -11.99
N SER A 903 -23.71 24.37 -12.74
CA SER A 903 -22.54 23.78 -12.09
C SER A 903 -21.23 23.89 -12.87
N PRO A 904 -20.29 24.76 -12.43
CA PRO A 904 -18.87 24.73 -12.81
C PRO A 904 -18.22 23.34 -12.71
N LYS A 905 -18.83 22.40 -11.98
CA LYS A 905 -18.33 21.01 -11.87
C LYS A 905 -18.20 20.29 -13.21
N ALA A 906 -19.04 20.57 -14.21
CA ALA A 906 -18.93 19.91 -15.51
C ALA A 906 -17.67 20.36 -16.26
N ALA A 907 -17.39 21.67 -16.24
CA ALA A 907 -16.18 22.24 -16.85
C ALA A 907 -14.91 21.72 -16.17
N PHE A 908 -14.86 21.73 -14.83
CA PHE A 908 -13.73 21.17 -14.07
C PHE A 908 -13.65 19.64 -14.08
N ALA A 909 -14.70 18.93 -14.51
CA ALA A 909 -14.65 17.48 -14.73
C ALA A 909 -13.95 17.14 -16.05
N ALA A 910 -14.23 17.92 -17.11
CA ALA A 910 -13.72 17.69 -18.45
C ALA A 910 -12.34 18.33 -18.69
N ALA A 911 -12.16 19.59 -18.26
CA ALA A 911 -11.06 20.46 -18.66
C ALA A 911 -10.33 21.07 -17.45
N HIS A 912 -10.07 20.26 -16.41
CA HIS A 912 -9.46 20.73 -15.15
C HIS A 912 -8.10 21.40 -15.38
N ALA A 913 -7.23 20.77 -16.15
CA ALA A 913 -5.88 21.26 -16.42
C ALA A 913 -5.91 22.58 -17.21
N ASP A 914 -6.73 22.67 -18.26
CA ASP A 914 -6.84 23.88 -19.09
C ASP A 914 -7.39 25.07 -18.32
N LEU A 915 -8.43 24.86 -17.49
CA LEU A 915 -8.97 25.93 -16.64
C LEU A 915 -7.95 26.42 -15.61
N CYS A 916 -7.17 25.51 -15.03
CA CYS A 916 -6.06 25.88 -14.15
C CYS A 916 -4.99 26.69 -14.90
N ASN A 917 -4.65 26.28 -16.12
CA ASN A 917 -3.66 26.98 -16.96
C ASN A 917 -4.14 28.39 -17.34
N ILE A 918 -5.42 28.56 -17.70
CA ILE A 918 -6.01 29.87 -18.01
C ILE A 918 -5.91 30.78 -16.78
N LYS A 919 -6.29 30.28 -15.59
CA LYS A 919 -6.25 31.05 -14.35
C LYS A 919 -4.82 31.44 -13.96
N ALA A 920 -3.90 30.49 -14.01
CA ALA A 920 -2.50 30.74 -13.72
C ALA A 920 -1.90 31.78 -14.68
N GLN A 921 -2.22 31.72 -15.97
CA GLN A 921 -1.77 32.72 -16.95
C GLN A 921 -2.31 34.12 -16.65
N ALA A 922 -3.58 34.24 -16.26
CA ALA A 922 -4.16 35.52 -15.84
C ALA A 922 -3.46 36.10 -14.60
N ALA A 923 -3.01 35.24 -13.68
CA ALA A 923 -2.21 35.60 -12.51
C ALA A 923 -0.70 35.76 -12.80
N ARG A 924 -0.26 35.71 -14.07
CA ARG A 924 1.16 35.76 -14.49
C ARG A 924 2.03 34.64 -13.89
N GLY A 925 1.44 33.46 -13.73
CA GLY A 925 2.11 32.26 -13.22
C GLY A 925 3.18 31.70 -14.15
N ILE A 926 4.12 30.96 -13.56
CA ILE A 926 5.24 30.29 -14.25
C ILE A 926 4.85 28.84 -14.56
N THR A 927 5.24 28.32 -15.72
CA THR A 927 4.97 26.94 -16.12
C THR A 927 6.01 25.97 -15.54
N PHE A 928 5.55 24.80 -15.08
CA PHE A 928 6.40 23.71 -14.60
C PHE A 928 6.14 22.44 -15.40
N THR A 929 7.15 21.59 -15.56
CA THR A 929 6.91 20.23 -16.04
C THR A 929 6.25 19.38 -14.95
N PRO A 930 5.51 18.30 -15.31
CA PRO A 930 4.90 17.42 -14.32
C PRO A 930 5.91 16.87 -13.30
N GLN A 931 7.14 16.57 -13.75
CA GLN A 931 8.20 16.07 -12.88
C GLN A 931 8.52 17.04 -11.73
N PHE A 932 8.64 18.34 -12.04
CA PHE A 932 8.86 19.39 -11.03
C PHE A 932 7.61 19.59 -10.17
N ALA A 933 6.43 19.70 -10.78
CA ALA A 933 5.16 19.91 -10.06
C ALA A 933 4.86 18.83 -9.01
N GLU A 934 5.20 17.58 -9.31
CA GLU A 934 5.04 16.45 -8.40
C GLU A 934 6.05 16.42 -7.25
N SER A 935 7.18 17.12 -7.37
CA SER A 935 8.29 17.07 -6.41
C SER A 935 8.30 18.26 -5.42
N PHE A 936 7.50 19.30 -5.67
CA PHE A 936 7.45 20.48 -4.81
C PHE A 936 6.69 20.21 -3.50
N SER A 937 7.20 20.79 -2.42
CA SER A 937 6.52 20.89 -1.12
C SER A 937 6.79 22.25 -0.48
N ILE A 938 5.86 22.73 0.35
CA ILE A 938 6.03 23.98 1.10
C ILE A 938 6.59 23.66 2.48
N THR A 939 7.73 24.26 2.83
CA THR A 939 8.42 24.00 4.10
C THR A 939 7.77 24.70 5.29
N SER A 940 8.05 24.23 6.51
CA SER A 940 7.65 24.91 7.75
C SER A 940 8.21 26.32 7.87
N SER A 941 9.46 26.48 7.45
CA SER A 941 10.14 27.77 7.48
C SER A 941 9.45 28.80 6.59
N THR A 942 8.97 28.38 5.41
CA THR A 942 8.22 29.25 4.50
C THR A 942 6.96 29.79 5.19
N ILE A 943 6.12 28.92 5.76
CA ILE A 943 4.89 29.36 6.43
C ILE A 943 5.20 30.29 7.59
N ARG A 944 6.20 29.95 8.42
CA ARG A 944 6.59 30.79 9.56
C ARG A 944 6.99 32.21 9.14
N VAL A 945 7.76 32.36 8.06
CA VAL A 945 8.15 33.67 7.54
C VAL A 945 6.93 34.46 7.08
N LEU A 946 6.03 33.83 6.32
CA LEU A 946 4.82 34.47 5.81
C LEU A 946 3.89 34.92 6.96
N THR A 947 3.74 34.10 8.00
CA THR A 947 2.96 34.48 9.20
C THR A 947 3.61 35.63 9.97
N MET A 948 4.94 35.64 10.13
CA MET A 948 5.63 36.71 10.84
C MET A 948 5.55 38.07 10.12
N LEU A 949 5.71 38.07 8.80
CA LEU A 949 5.60 39.28 7.99
C LEU A 949 4.19 39.88 8.08
N HIS A 950 3.16 39.03 8.07
CA HIS A 950 1.78 39.50 8.22
C HIS A 950 1.52 40.16 9.58
N ASN A 951 1.99 39.55 10.67
CA ASN A 951 1.86 40.11 12.02
C ASN A 951 2.68 41.39 12.24
N SER A 952 3.63 41.73 11.36
CA SER A 952 4.39 42.98 11.42
C SER A 952 3.76 44.12 10.60
N GLU A 953 2.78 43.80 9.75
CA GLU A 953 2.03 44.77 8.93
C GLU A 953 0.65 45.12 9.53
N GLU A 954 0.15 44.33 10.50
CA GLU A 954 -0.96 44.68 11.42
C GLU A 954 -0.44 45.47 12.63
#